data_AF-A0A5N6EUL8-F1
#
_entry.id   AF-A0A5N6EUL8-F1
#
_cell.length_a   1.000
_cell.length_b   1.000
_cell.length_c   1.000
_cell.angle_alpha   90.00
_cell.angle_beta   90.00
_cell.angle_gamma   90.00
#
_symmetry.space_group_name_H-M   'P 1'
#
loop_
_entity.id
_entity.type
_entity.pdbx_description
1 polymer ?
#
loop_
_entity_poly.entity_id
_entity_poly.type
_entity_poly.pdbx_seq_one_letter_code
_entity_poly.pdbx_strand_id
1 'polypeptide(L)'
;MRQQNAGRRSRRQTVPSRPPLELTGKETEEAEAVPDGLDSIGDIHNELEFTQWYNELEDSLLESSYDEYQACLHELQMSKSHLDTLLSDTSSTLDLLSNLSKGFKAVEAQTSNFRNQCEGLLSAQKRDSELATDIQDNLQYYDFLDPASRKLNAPGAGNTVRGQEFSDMLRRLDECLDYMEIHADQKEAGVYRSRYRLLMTRALTLIRGHFVSALRDVYLSVSKKIADKQLNDTTMSALLYAKFRVGAPELKQIGLEIQKRAVPPLDPEQGTEAEYQSLLNELHANYAAIRGKLIVPLVRKKLNEIAQAPSTSTDLVAFARGSISYIRGVCLDEFDLWGEWFHGQGGLYDFLETICEPLYDHLQPRIIHEDKIIKLCQLCALLQTRYLFDQEEETEPTDVNQLDFSTLIQPVLEDVQTRLVFRAQAFLRDEIERYKPRPDDLDYPARNKQASISVTDGQISGRKVTATDALANLPKPAKQPEDGADSPSEQDSKWDFESQVSPSNWYPTLRKAIWLLSRIYRLVNSTVFDDLAHQIVHQTNISLHHASSLIASKSVTDSQLFLMSHLLILKQQIVAFDIEYVAPEVSFDFSGVTNTFWELRERGGLFNPRNLMRLVGHGLLPRVVENMLDAKVELDGRLRTVINDFISGFATTMTASLPSKFVDTRNLQRGELIYPTCRNIEKEVPNLRTILNDYLDDVRMKETLVGAVQERVIQIYEEFFDKYMSSEKSKGHFVSTKGKGREDAVWDVDTFADWCESIFRVGISGADDEATSRSRSGSLESRSQ
;
A
#
# COMPACT_ATOMS: atom_id res chain seq x y z
N MET A 1 -46.00 52.30 1.47
CA MET A 1 -45.86 53.76 1.26
C MET A 1 -46.00 54.09 -0.22
N ARG A 2 -47.11 54.75 -0.60
CA ARG A 2 -47.35 55.60 -1.80
C ARG A 2 -48.88 55.79 -1.91
N GLN A 3 -49.40 56.80 -1.21
CA GLN A 3 -49.83 58.13 -1.71
C GLN A 3 -51.17 58.11 -2.46
N GLN A 4 -52.18 58.59 -1.72
CA GLN A 4 -53.54 58.91 -2.13
C GLN A 4 -53.56 60.20 -2.97
N ASN A 5 -54.44 60.25 -3.96
CA ASN A 5 -54.90 61.48 -4.61
C ASN A 5 -56.37 61.29 -5.01
N ALA A 6 -57.29 62.02 -4.39
CA ALA A 6 -58.64 62.18 -4.92
C ALA A 6 -59.11 63.61 -4.63
N GLY A 7 -59.39 64.31 -5.73
CA GLY A 7 -59.60 65.74 -5.80
C GLY A 7 -60.98 66.22 -5.36
N ARG A 8 -60.98 67.53 -5.11
CA ARG A 8 -62.01 68.45 -4.61
C ARG A 8 -62.93 68.93 -5.75
N ARG A 9 -64.24 69.11 -5.49
CA ARG A 9 -65.22 70.07 -6.12
C ARG A 9 -66.64 69.63 -5.74
N SER A 10 -67.68 70.46 -5.54
CA SER A 10 -67.84 71.90 -5.35
C SER A 10 -69.27 72.12 -4.79
N ARG A 11 -69.42 73.12 -3.93
CA ARG A 11 -70.69 73.55 -3.29
C ARG A 11 -71.31 74.70 -4.09
N ARG A 12 -72.61 74.64 -4.41
CA ARG A 12 -73.49 75.79 -4.75
C ARG A 12 -74.94 75.39 -4.41
N GLN A 13 -75.53 75.90 -3.32
CA GLN A 13 -76.26 77.18 -3.15
C GLN A 13 -77.65 77.20 -3.80
N THR A 14 -78.64 77.35 -2.91
CA THR A 14 -80.10 77.43 -3.10
C THR A 14 -80.58 78.86 -3.40
N VAL A 15 -81.54 78.97 -4.34
CA VAL A 15 -82.69 79.90 -4.60
C VAL A 15 -82.71 81.33 -3.98
N PRO A 16 -83.32 82.34 -4.65
CA PRO A 16 -84.74 82.64 -4.41
C PRO A 16 -85.57 83.12 -5.65
N SER A 17 -86.88 83.20 -5.41
CA SER A 17 -88.06 83.37 -6.28
C SER A 17 -88.37 84.82 -6.76
N ARG A 18 -89.19 84.93 -7.86
CA ARG A 18 -90.19 85.96 -8.34
C ARG A 18 -90.16 87.43 -7.82
N PRO A 19 -90.63 88.50 -8.55
CA PRO A 19 -92.05 88.71 -8.99
C PRO A 19 -92.20 89.63 -10.28
N PRO A 20 -93.31 90.38 -10.55
CA PRO A 20 -94.63 89.93 -11.04
C PRO A 20 -95.20 90.70 -12.28
N LEU A 21 -96.28 90.15 -12.85
CA LEU A 21 -97.49 90.76 -13.49
C LEU A 21 -97.41 92.09 -14.25
N GLU A 22 -98.01 92.13 -15.46
CA GLU A 22 -99.02 93.13 -15.79
C GLU A 22 -100.00 92.62 -16.87
N LEU A 23 -101.29 92.67 -16.52
CA LEU A 23 -102.48 92.45 -17.34
C LEU A 23 -103.08 93.83 -17.61
N THR A 24 -103.34 94.20 -18.87
CA THR A 24 -104.35 95.17 -19.31
C THR A 24 -104.37 95.15 -20.84
N GLY A 25 -105.49 95.14 -21.56
CA GLY A 25 -106.89 95.21 -21.18
C GLY A 25 -107.76 94.84 -22.38
N LYS A 26 -109.00 94.43 -22.09
CA LYS A 26 -110.11 94.39 -23.04
C LYS A 26 -110.35 95.81 -23.57
N GLU A 27 -110.44 95.97 -24.89
CA GLU A 27 -111.35 96.95 -25.49
C GLU A 27 -112.27 96.17 -26.44
N THR A 28 -113.52 96.12 -26.02
CA THR A 28 -114.69 95.67 -26.76
C THR A 28 -115.36 96.93 -27.28
N GLU A 29 -115.36 97.13 -28.59
CA GLU A 29 -116.19 98.06 -29.37
C GLU A 29 -116.21 97.47 -30.79
N GLU A 30 -117.30 97.30 -31.53
CA GLU A 30 -118.74 97.46 -31.38
C GLU A 30 -119.30 96.42 -32.36
N ALA A 31 -120.22 95.54 -31.96
CA ALA A 31 -121.63 95.72 -32.26
C ALA A 31 -121.92 96.22 -33.69
N GLU A 32 -121.92 95.31 -34.67
CA GLU A 32 -122.92 95.29 -35.75
C GLU A 32 -122.90 93.93 -36.46
N ALA A 33 -123.27 92.88 -35.75
CA ALA A 33 -123.85 91.70 -36.38
C ALA A 33 -125.28 91.61 -35.87
N VAL A 34 -126.12 92.51 -36.40
CA VAL A 34 -127.57 92.44 -36.27
C VAL A 34 -128.01 91.04 -36.74
N PRO A 35 -128.97 90.40 -36.05
CA PRO A 35 -129.19 88.96 -36.10
C PRO A 35 -129.73 88.51 -37.46
N ASP A 36 -129.31 87.33 -37.92
CA ASP A 36 -129.90 86.58 -39.03
C ASP A 36 -131.43 86.50 -38.85
N GLY A 37 -132.22 87.30 -39.58
CA GLY A 37 -133.68 87.13 -39.56
C GLY A 37 -134.57 88.31 -39.98
N LEU A 38 -134.09 89.55 -40.08
CA LEU A 38 -134.99 90.69 -40.34
C LEU A 38 -135.38 90.93 -41.82
N ASP A 39 -134.70 90.33 -42.80
CA ASP A 39 -135.05 90.50 -44.24
C ASP A 39 -135.92 89.37 -44.84
N SER A 40 -136.30 88.35 -44.06
CA SER A 40 -137.28 87.33 -44.47
C SER A 40 -138.63 87.46 -43.77
N ILE A 41 -138.92 88.62 -43.14
CA ILE A 41 -140.24 88.96 -42.58
C ILE A 41 -141.38 88.80 -43.62
N GLY A 42 -141.07 88.78 -44.91
CA GLY A 42 -142.05 88.53 -45.97
C GLY A 42 -142.66 87.12 -45.99
N ASP A 43 -142.07 86.15 -45.29
CA ASP A 43 -142.50 84.74 -45.36
C ASP A 43 -143.03 84.16 -44.04
N ILE A 44 -143.26 84.98 -43.01
CA ILE A 44 -143.85 84.50 -41.74
C ILE A 44 -145.35 84.75 -41.73
N HIS A 45 -146.11 83.67 -41.79
CA HIS A 45 -147.55 83.68 -42.02
C HIS A 45 -148.34 83.27 -40.75
N ASN A 46 -147.71 83.15 -39.57
CA ASN A 46 -148.37 82.75 -38.30
C ASN A 46 -147.66 83.21 -36.98
N GLU A 47 -148.41 83.31 -35.87
CA GLU A 47 -147.98 83.83 -34.53
C GLU A 47 -146.92 82.96 -33.82
N LEU A 48 -146.88 81.66 -34.13
CA LEU A 48 -145.90 80.70 -33.60
C LEU A 48 -144.46 80.99 -34.02
N GLU A 49 -144.26 81.57 -35.21
CA GLU A 49 -142.95 81.84 -35.78
C GLU A 49 -142.25 83.04 -35.08
N PHE A 50 -143.01 83.95 -34.46
CA PHE A 50 -142.45 85.09 -33.70
C PHE A 50 -141.91 84.69 -32.32
N THR A 51 -142.62 83.83 -31.59
CA THR A 51 -142.20 83.35 -30.26
C THR A 51 -140.93 82.51 -30.28
N GLN A 52 -140.66 81.81 -31.38
CA GLN A 52 -139.43 81.02 -31.52
C GLN A 52 -138.21 81.95 -31.60
N TRP A 53 -138.30 83.01 -32.40
CA TRP A 53 -137.21 83.96 -32.58
C TRP A 53 -136.83 84.70 -31.29
N TYR A 54 -137.80 85.08 -30.45
CA TYR A 54 -137.52 85.81 -29.20
C TYR A 54 -136.78 84.95 -28.16
N ASN A 55 -137.15 83.66 -28.01
CA ASN A 55 -136.52 82.78 -27.03
C ASN A 55 -135.05 82.47 -27.38
N GLU A 56 -134.72 82.34 -28.67
CA GLU A 56 -133.33 82.12 -29.11
C GLU A 56 -132.41 83.29 -28.73
N LEU A 57 -132.94 84.52 -28.68
CA LEU A 57 -132.16 85.70 -28.30
C LEU A 57 -131.88 85.77 -26.79
N GLU A 58 -132.82 85.33 -25.94
CA GLU A 58 -132.66 85.32 -24.48
C GLU A 58 -131.65 84.26 -24.02
N ASP A 59 -131.71 83.05 -24.60
CA ASP A 59 -130.80 81.96 -24.28
C ASP A 59 -129.33 82.34 -24.61
N SER A 60 -129.12 83.07 -25.71
CA SER A 60 -127.81 83.57 -26.14
C SER A 60 -127.10 84.47 -25.11
N LEU A 61 -127.82 85.37 -24.45
CA LEU A 61 -127.23 86.31 -23.48
C LEU A 61 -126.84 85.64 -22.16
N LEU A 62 -127.57 84.59 -21.76
CA LEU A 62 -127.33 83.87 -20.51
C LEU A 62 -126.09 82.97 -20.60
N GLU A 63 -125.88 82.33 -21.75
CA GLU A 63 -124.71 81.49 -22.06
C GLU A 63 -123.39 82.28 -21.87
N SER A 64 -123.32 83.51 -22.39
CA SER A 64 -122.14 84.40 -22.33
C SER A 64 -121.63 84.71 -20.91
N SER A 65 -122.53 84.81 -19.92
CA SER A 65 -122.14 85.14 -18.54
C SER A 65 -121.54 83.97 -17.75
N TYR A 66 -121.90 82.73 -18.11
CA TYR A 66 -121.41 81.52 -17.45
C TYR A 66 -119.98 81.17 -17.87
N ASP A 67 -119.54 81.60 -19.05
CA ASP A 67 -118.23 81.28 -19.61
C ASP A 67 -117.06 81.80 -18.78
N GLU A 68 -117.13 83.03 -18.24
CA GLU A 68 -116.01 83.65 -17.53
C GLU A 68 -115.70 82.98 -16.17
N TYR A 69 -116.73 82.58 -15.41
CA TYR A 69 -116.53 81.89 -14.12
C TYR A 69 -116.06 80.44 -14.31
N GLN A 70 -116.53 79.77 -15.37
CA GLN A 70 -116.04 78.44 -15.72
C GLN A 70 -114.54 78.46 -16.07
N ALA A 71 -114.05 79.52 -16.72
CA ALA A 71 -112.63 79.66 -17.05
C ALA A 71 -111.71 79.73 -15.81
N CYS A 72 -112.08 80.50 -14.79
CA CYS A 72 -111.28 80.63 -13.56
C CYS A 72 -111.27 79.34 -12.72
N LEU A 73 -112.43 78.67 -12.62
CA LEU A 73 -112.55 77.39 -11.93
C LEU A 73 -111.71 76.31 -12.63
N HIS A 74 -111.69 76.33 -13.97
CA HIS A 74 -110.84 75.48 -14.78
C HIS A 74 -109.35 75.72 -14.49
N GLU A 75 -108.88 76.97 -14.42
CA GLU A 75 -107.46 77.26 -14.15
C GLU A 75 -106.98 76.77 -12.76
N LEU A 76 -107.81 76.94 -11.72
CA LEU A 76 -107.49 76.43 -10.38
C LEU A 76 -107.49 74.90 -10.33
N GLN A 77 -108.45 74.24 -10.97
CA GLN A 77 -108.45 72.78 -11.10
C GLN A 77 -107.22 72.26 -11.85
N MET A 78 -106.77 72.98 -12.88
CA MET A 78 -105.55 72.68 -13.61
C MET A 78 -104.29 72.84 -12.75
N SER A 79 -104.23 73.86 -11.89
CA SER A 79 -103.08 74.04 -10.98
C SER A 79 -103.02 72.97 -9.89
N LYS A 80 -104.17 72.56 -9.34
CA LYS A 80 -104.25 71.49 -8.34
C LYS A 80 -103.86 70.15 -8.95
N SER A 81 -104.42 69.82 -10.11
CA SER A 81 -104.06 68.59 -10.81
C SER A 81 -102.56 68.55 -11.15
N HIS A 82 -101.95 69.69 -11.51
CA HIS A 82 -100.52 69.79 -11.74
C HIS A 82 -99.69 69.50 -10.48
N LEU A 83 -100.05 70.06 -9.32
CA LEU A 83 -99.34 69.80 -8.05
C LEU A 83 -99.53 68.35 -7.56
N ASP A 84 -100.74 67.80 -7.69
CA ASP A 84 -101.00 66.39 -7.36
C ASP A 84 -100.19 65.45 -8.27
N THR A 85 -100.06 65.80 -9.56
CA THR A 85 -99.18 65.08 -10.51
C THR A 85 -97.72 65.16 -10.06
N LEU A 86 -97.22 66.33 -9.69
CA LEU A 86 -95.83 66.52 -9.30
C LEU A 86 -95.48 65.80 -7.99
N LEU A 87 -96.42 65.76 -7.04
CA LEU A 87 -96.26 65.02 -5.79
C LEU A 87 -96.29 63.50 -6.03
N SER A 88 -97.21 63.04 -6.87
CA SER A 88 -97.26 61.65 -7.35
C SER A 88 -95.95 61.26 -8.03
N ASP A 89 -95.42 62.10 -8.93
CA ASP A 89 -94.15 61.86 -9.63
C ASP A 89 -92.98 61.81 -8.64
N THR A 90 -92.92 62.73 -7.68
CA THR A 90 -91.85 62.75 -6.68
C THR A 90 -91.88 61.52 -5.79
N SER A 91 -93.07 61.11 -5.32
CA SER A 91 -93.23 59.86 -4.54
C SER A 91 -92.82 58.64 -5.37
N SER A 92 -93.21 58.60 -6.64
CA SER A 92 -92.85 57.54 -7.58
C SER A 92 -91.34 57.47 -7.82
N THR A 93 -90.65 58.61 -7.93
CA THR A 93 -89.19 58.64 -8.06
C THR A 93 -88.46 58.20 -6.80
N LEU A 94 -88.99 58.52 -5.61
CA LEU A 94 -88.43 58.07 -4.33
C LEU A 94 -88.57 56.55 -4.18
N ASP A 95 -89.73 56.01 -4.53
CA ASP A 95 -89.97 54.57 -4.54
C ASP A 95 -89.05 53.87 -5.55
N LEU A 96 -88.86 54.46 -6.73
CA LEU A 96 -87.91 53.95 -7.72
C LEU A 96 -86.47 53.92 -7.17
N LEU A 97 -86.04 54.98 -6.48
CA LEU A 97 -84.69 55.08 -5.91
C LEU A 97 -84.48 54.14 -4.71
N SER A 98 -85.52 53.94 -3.89
CA SER A 98 -85.53 52.95 -2.80
C SER A 98 -85.43 51.53 -3.34
N ASN A 99 -86.20 51.22 -4.39
CA ASN A 99 -86.14 49.94 -5.09
C ASN A 99 -84.77 49.74 -5.76
N LEU A 100 -84.20 50.77 -6.36
CA LEU A 100 -82.86 50.72 -6.94
C LEU A 100 -81.78 50.47 -5.87
N SER A 101 -81.87 51.12 -4.71
CA SER A 101 -80.94 50.89 -3.59
C SER A 101 -81.03 49.47 -3.04
N LYS A 102 -82.26 48.92 -2.89
CA LYS A 102 -82.47 47.52 -2.52
C LYS A 102 -81.90 46.58 -3.58
N GLY A 103 -82.10 46.90 -4.86
CA GLY A 103 -81.51 46.20 -6.00
C GLY A 103 -79.99 46.16 -5.93
N PHE A 104 -79.33 47.29 -5.69
CA PHE A 104 -77.87 47.35 -5.56
C PHE A 104 -77.34 46.52 -4.39
N LYS A 105 -78.00 46.57 -3.22
CA LYS A 105 -77.59 45.74 -2.07
C LYS A 105 -77.77 44.26 -2.34
N ALA A 106 -78.86 43.87 -3.01
CA ALA A 106 -79.08 42.49 -3.42
C ALA A 106 -78.02 42.03 -4.42
N VAL A 107 -77.68 42.85 -5.41
CA VAL A 107 -76.62 42.58 -6.40
C VAL A 107 -75.26 42.51 -5.72
N GLU A 108 -74.94 43.38 -4.77
CA GLU A 108 -73.67 43.35 -4.03
C GLU A 108 -73.54 42.07 -3.21
N ALA A 109 -74.60 41.68 -2.47
CA ALA A 109 -74.61 40.42 -1.74
C ALA A 109 -74.48 39.21 -2.68
N GLN A 110 -75.23 39.18 -3.78
CA GLN A 110 -75.12 38.12 -4.78
C GLN A 110 -73.72 38.07 -5.44
N THR A 111 -73.13 39.23 -5.77
CA THR A 111 -71.81 39.33 -6.38
C THR A 111 -70.72 38.89 -5.40
N SER A 112 -70.84 39.21 -4.12
CA SER A 112 -69.90 38.75 -3.08
C SER A 112 -69.96 37.24 -2.86
N ASN A 113 -71.17 36.66 -2.84
CA ASN A 113 -71.37 35.22 -2.71
C ASN A 113 -70.84 34.49 -3.96
N PHE A 114 -71.17 35.00 -5.15
CA PHE A 114 -70.60 34.50 -6.41
C PHE A 114 -69.07 34.59 -6.42
N ARG A 115 -68.48 35.70 -5.98
CA ARG A 115 -67.03 35.85 -5.87
C ARG A 115 -66.41 34.83 -4.93
N ASN A 116 -66.98 34.63 -3.73
CA ASN A 116 -66.49 33.63 -2.77
C ASN A 116 -66.59 32.21 -3.33
N GLN A 117 -67.67 31.89 -4.05
CA GLN A 117 -67.81 30.60 -4.74
C GLN A 117 -66.77 30.43 -5.86
N CYS A 118 -66.54 31.47 -6.65
CA CYS A 118 -65.50 31.45 -7.69
C CYS A 118 -64.09 31.33 -7.10
N GLU A 119 -63.76 32.05 -6.03
CA GLU A 119 -62.48 31.92 -5.33
C GLU A 119 -62.32 30.50 -4.74
N GLY A 120 -63.39 29.93 -4.18
CA GLY A 120 -63.42 28.54 -3.72
C GLY A 120 -63.16 27.55 -4.86
N LEU A 121 -63.86 27.70 -5.99
CA LEU A 121 -63.66 26.85 -7.18
C LEU A 121 -62.27 27.00 -7.79
N LEU A 122 -61.72 28.22 -7.85
CA LEU A 122 -60.36 28.46 -8.33
C LEU A 122 -59.31 27.81 -7.43
N SER A 123 -59.49 27.88 -6.11
CA SER A 123 -58.60 27.21 -5.16
C SER A 123 -58.68 25.68 -5.30
N ALA A 124 -59.88 25.15 -5.58
CA ALA A 124 -60.07 23.73 -5.83
C ALA A 124 -59.45 23.28 -7.14
N GLN A 125 -59.70 24.01 -8.23
CA GLN A 125 -59.07 23.76 -9.52
C GLN A 125 -57.55 23.76 -9.41
N LYS A 126 -56.97 24.73 -8.68
CA LYS A 126 -55.52 24.81 -8.50
C LYS A 126 -54.99 23.59 -7.76
N ARG A 127 -55.58 23.23 -6.61
CA ARG A 127 -55.19 22.05 -5.85
C ARG A 127 -55.35 20.76 -6.66
N ASP A 128 -56.44 20.61 -7.40
CA ASP A 128 -56.68 19.41 -8.20
C ASP A 128 -55.71 19.33 -9.38
N SER A 129 -55.30 20.47 -9.94
CA SER A 129 -54.26 20.54 -10.97
C SER A 129 -52.86 20.22 -10.42
N GLU A 130 -52.55 20.68 -9.21
CA GLU A 130 -51.31 20.34 -8.51
C GLU A 130 -51.27 18.83 -8.23
N LEU A 131 -52.35 18.28 -7.66
CA LEU A 131 -52.46 16.85 -7.40
C LEU A 131 -52.38 16.00 -8.68
N ALA A 132 -53.00 16.44 -9.78
CA ALA A 132 -52.89 15.75 -11.05
C ALA A 132 -51.45 15.74 -11.58
N THR A 133 -50.69 16.82 -11.35
CA THR A 133 -49.28 16.92 -11.72
C THR A 133 -48.43 16.00 -10.85
N ASP A 134 -48.64 16.00 -9.53
CA ASP A 134 -47.93 15.11 -8.59
C ASP A 134 -48.19 13.63 -8.89
N ILE A 135 -49.44 13.27 -9.24
CA ILE A 135 -49.77 11.91 -9.65
C ILE A 135 -49.03 11.55 -10.93
N GLN A 136 -49.00 12.44 -11.93
CA GLN A 136 -48.30 12.21 -13.19
C GLN A 136 -46.79 12.02 -12.97
N ASP A 137 -46.19 12.84 -12.11
CA ASP A 137 -44.76 12.77 -11.78
C ASP A 137 -44.40 11.50 -11.01
N ASN A 138 -45.30 10.97 -10.18
CA ASN A 138 -45.07 9.69 -9.51
C ASN A 138 -45.29 8.50 -10.46
N LEU A 139 -46.29 8.59 -11.34
CA LEU A 139 -46.69 7.51 -12.25
C LEU A 139 -45.63 7.26 -13.35
N GLN A 140 -44.83 8.27 -13.73
CA GLN A 140 -43.78 8.12 -14.75
C GLN A 140 -42.80 6.97 -14.45
N TYR A 141 -42.47 6.74 -13.17
CA TYR A 141 -41.55 5.69 -12.73
C TYR A 141 -42.19 4.30 -12.74
N TYR A 142 -43.52 4.20 -12.73
CA TYR A 142 -44.24 2.94 -12.83
C TYR A 142 -44.50 2.56 -14.29
N ASP A 143 -44.88 3.53 -15.12
CA ASP A 143 -45.15 3.35 -16.55
C ASP A 143 -43.93 2.90 -17.36
N PHE A 144 -42.72 3.23 -16.89
CA PHE A 144 -41.47 2.87 -17.58
C PHE A 144 -41.18 1.36 -17.62
N LEU A 145 -41.79 0.57 -16.73
CA LEU A 145 -41.51 -0.87 -16.59
C LEU A 145 -41.82 -1.65 -17.87
N ASP A 146 -43.00 -1.42 -18.45
CA ASP A 146 -43.48 -2.17 -19.61
C ASP A 146 -42.65 -1.88 -20.89
N PRO A 147 -42.37 -0.60 -21.24
CA PRO A 147 -41.46 -0.27 -22.34
C PRO A 147 -40.06 -0.87 -22.15
N ALA A 148 -39.48 -0.79 -20.94
CA ALA A 148 -38.16 -1.33 -20.65
C ALA A 148 -38.14 -2.86 -20.79
N SER A 149 -39.15 -3.54 -20.24
CA SER A 149 -39.29 -5.00 -20.33
C SER A 149 -39.41 -5.48 -21.77
N ARG A 150 -40.22 -4.81 -22.61
CA ARG A 150 -40.37 -5.17 -24.02
C ARG A 150 -39.06 -5.02 -24.79
N LYS A 151 -38.31 -3.94 -24.56
CA LYS A 151 -37.03 -3.69 -25.24
C LYS A 151 -35.95 -4.70 -24.83
N LEU A 152 -35.81 -5.00 -23.53
CA LEU A 152 -34.76 -5.89 -23.01
C LEU A 152 -35.03 -7.39 -23.26
N ASN A 153 -36.31 -7.78 -23.37
CA ASN A 153 -36.70 -9.16 -23.66
C ASN A 153 -36.90 -9.44 -25.15
N ALA A 154 -36.80 -8.45 -26.03
CA ALA A 154 -36.92 -8.63 -27.47
C ALA A 154 -35.81 -9.56 -28.03
N PRO A 155 -36.14 -10.45 -28.99
CA PRO A 155 -35.13 -11.24 -29.67
C PRO A 155 -34.21 -10.31 -30.47
N GLY A 156 -32.92 -10.26 -30.13
CA GLY A 156 -31.95 -9.34 -30.71
C GLY A 156 -31.63 -8.09 -29.89
N ALA A 157 -32.16 -7.97 -28.66
CA ALA A 157 -31.85 -6.86 -27.75
C ALA A 157 -30.33 -6.64 -27.55
N GLY A 158 -29.53 -7.70 -27.63
CA GLY A 158 -28.06 -7.63 -27.54
C GLY A 158 -27.39 -6.76 -28.61
N ASN A 159 -28.03 -6.54 -29.77
CA ASN A 159 -27.48 -5.67 -30.83
C ASN A 159 -27.64 -4.18 -30.51
N THR A 160 -28.55 -3.83 -29.59
CA THR A 160 -28.86 -2.44 -29.21
C THR A 160 -27.88 -1.91 -28.16
N VAL A 161 -27.06 -2.78 -27.57
CA VAL A 161 -26.12 -2.47 -26.47
C VAL A 161 -25.14 -1.34 -26.82
N ARG A 162 -24.82 -1.16 -28.11
CA ARG A 162 -23.93 -0.09 -28.59
C ARG A 162 -24.59 1.28 -28.65
N GLY A 163 -25.92 1.34 -28.68
CA GLY A 163 -26.66 2.57 -28.85
C GLY A 163 -26.71 3.40 -27.57
N GLN A 164 -26.65 4.73 -27.70
CA GLN A 164 -26.85 5.65 -26.58
C GLN A 164 -28.24 5.48 -25.92
N GLU A 165 -29.23 5.03 -26.69
CA GLU A 165 -30.55 4.68 -26.14
C GLU A 165 -30.50 3.57 -25.08
N PHE A 166 -29.53 2.66 -25.17
CA PHE A 166 -29.36 1.58 -24.20
C PHE A 166 -28.72 2.11 -22.90
N SER A 167 -27.70 2.96 -22.99
CA SER A 167 -27.12 3.61 -21.81
C SER A 167 -28.13 4.52 -21.12
N ASP A 168 -28.93 5.27 -21.88
CA ASP A 168 -29.99 6.12 -21.33
C ASP A 168 -31.08 5.28 -20.65
N MET A 169 -31.37 4.09 -21.19
CA MET A 169 -32.29 3.15 -20.57
C MET A 169 -31.74 2.60 -19.24
N LEU A 170 -30.46 2.24 -19.18
CA LEU A 170 -29.82 1.80 -17.93
C LEU A 170 -29.87 2.89 -16.86
N ARG A 171 -29.54 4.14 -17.23
CA ARG A 171 -29.63 5.28 -16.32
C ARG A 171 -31.05 5.50 -15.81
N ARG A 172 -32.06 5.41 -16.68
CA ARG A 172 -33.48 5.49 -16.26
C ARG A 172 -33.88 4.33 -15.35
N LEU A 173 -33.34 3.13 -15.57
CA LEU A 173 -33.57 2.01 -14.66
C LEU A 173 -32.97 2.26 -13.27
N ASP A 174 -31.79 2.87 -13.19
CA ASP A 174 -31.20 3.29 -11.91
C ASP A 174 -32.08 4.35 -11.23
N GLU A 175 -32.50 5.40 -11.97
CA GLU A 175 -33.39 6.45 -11.46
C GLU A 175 -34.72 5.85 -10.92
N CYS A 176 -35.30 4.85 -11.61
CA CYS A 176 -36.47 4.13 -11.13
C CYS A 176 -36.16 3.28 -9.88
N LEU A 177 -35.01 2.63 -9.79
CA LEU A 177 -34.63 1.81 -8.64
C LEU A 177 -34.43 2.67 -7.38
N ASP A 178 -33.76 3.82 -7.53
CA ASP A 178 -33.52 4.81 -6.48
C ASP A 178 -34.84 5.41 -5.99
N TYR A 179 -35.74 5.78 -6.91
CA TYR A 179 -37.05 6.30 -6.55
C TYR A 179 -37.86 5.29 -5.72
N MET A 180 -37.83 4.00 -6.08
CA MET A 180 -38.52 2.93 -5.34
C MET A 180 -37.86 2.63 -3.99
N GLU A 181 -36.58 2.98 -3.80
CA GLU A 181 -35.87 2.91 -2.52
C GLU A 181 -36.35 3.99 -1.56
N ILE A 182 -36.39 5.23 -2.06
CA ILE A 182 -36.77 6.41 -1.28
C ILE A 182 -38.25 6.32 -0.87
N HIS A 183 -39.10 5.74 -1.71
CA HIS A 183 -40.55 5.63 -1.50
C HIS A 183 -41.00 4.19 -1.19
N ALA A 184 -40.31 3.54 -0.26
CA ALA A 184 -40.61 2.17 0.17
C ALA A 184 -41.98 2.02 0.87
N ASP A 185 -42.61 3.12 1.27
CA ASP A 185 -43.94 3.20 1.85
C ASP A 185 -45.08 3.01 0.82
N GLN A 186 -44.80 3.19 -0.48
CA GLN A 186 -45.78 3.00 -1.53
C GLN A 186 -46.15 1.52 -1.72
N LYS A 187 -47.45 1.23 -1.83
CA LYS A 187 -48.02 -0.13 -1.80
C LYS A 187 -47.36 -1.13 -2.76
N GLU A 188 -47.02 -0.70 -3.97
CA GLU A 188 -46.46 -1.56 -5.02
C GLU A 188 -44.96 -1.38 -5.24
N ALA A 189 -44.29 -0.49 -4.50
CA ALA A 189 -42.87 -0.16 -4.69
C ALA A 189 -41.97 -1.40 -4.61
N GLY A 190 -42.19 -2.29 -3.64
CA GLY A 190 -41.40 -3.51 -3.49
C GLY A 190 -41.50 -4.46 -4.70
N VAL A 191 -42.68 -4.59 -5.30
CA VAL A 191 -42.89 -5.44 -6.49
C VAL A 191 -42.19 -4.83 -7.70
N TYR A 192 -42.37 -3.54 -7.95
CA TYR A 192 -41.70 -2.85 -9.07
C TYR A 192 -40.18 -2.85 -8.90
N ARG A 193 -39.66 -2.62 -7.69
CA ARG A 193 -38.23 -2.71 -7.38
C ARG A 193 -37.66 -4.07 -7.76
N SER A 194 -38.31 -5.17 -7.38
CA SER A 194 -37.84 -6.52 -7.75
C SER A 194 -37.83 -6.75 -9.26
N ARG A 195 -38.84 -6.25 -9.98
CA ARG A 195 -38.91 -6.37 -11.45
C ARG A 195 -37.86 -5.51 -12.15
N TYR A 196 -37.64 -4.28 -11.69
CA TYR A 196 -36.58 -3.40 -12.21
C TYR A 196 -35.19 -3.99 -11.99
N ARG A 197 -34.94 -4.62 -10.83
CA ARG A 197 -33.70 -5.36 -10.58
C ARG A 197 -33.51 -6.51 -11.58
N LEU A 198 -34.55 -7.29 -11.86
CA LEU A 198 -34.47 -8.37 -12.86
C LEU A 198 -34.17 -7.83 -14.26
N LEU A 199 -34.77 -6.70 -14.64
CA LEU A 199 -34.48 -6.03 -15.90
C LEU A 199 -33.04 -5.50 -15.94
N MET A 200 -32.52 -4.96 -14.84
CA MET A 200 -31.13 -4.53 -14.72
C MET A 200 -30.17 -5.71 -14.93
N THR A 201 -30.33 -6.81 -14.20
CA THR A 201 -29.53 -8.03 -14.38
C THR A 201 -29.63 -8.56 -15.81
N ARG A 202 -30.81 -8.51 -16.42
CA ARG A 202 -31.00 -8.86 -17.84
C ARG A 202 -30.22 -7.93 -18.78
N ALA A 203 -30.23 -6.63 -18.54
CA ALA A 203 -29.49 -5.66 -19.37
C ALA A 203 -27.97 -5.86 -19.24
N LEU A 204 -27.45 -6.06 -18.03
CA LEU A 204 -26.03 -6.33 -17.80
C LEU A 204 -25.57 -7.67 -18.40
N THR A 205 -26.43 -8.70 -18.38
CA THR A 205 -26.11 -9.98 -19.05
C THR A 205 -26.11 -9.87 -20.57
N LEU A 206 -26.91 -8.99 -21.17
CA LEU A 206 -26.83 -8.66 -22.59
C LEU A 206 -25.51 -7.96 -22.94
N ILE A 207 -25.07 -7.02 -22.10
CA ILE A 207 -23.73 -6.40 -22.23
C ILE A 207 -22.65 -7.48 -22.23
N ARG A 208 -22.67 -8.36 -21.22
CA ARG A 208 -21.70 -9.45 -21.10
C ARG A 208 -21.70 -10.32 -22.36
N GLY A 209 -22.87 -10.70 -22.85
CA GLY A 209 -23.02 -11.49 -24.08
C GLY A 209 -22.40 -10.81 -25.30
N HIS A 210 -22.66 -9.52 -25.50
CA HIS A 210 -22.06 -8.74 -26.58
C HIS A 210 -20.53 -8.64 -26.44
N PHE A 211 -20.02 -8.37 -25.24
CA PHE A 211 -18.59 -8.27 -24.96
C PHE A 211 -17.84 -9.57 -25.27
N VAL A 212 -18.36 -10.71 -24.80
CA VAL A 212 -17.77 -12.03 -25.06
C VAL A 212 -17.84 -12.39 -26.54
N SER A 213 -18.93 -12.04 -27.24
CA SER A 213 -19.03 -12.24 -28.69
C SER A 213 -17.98 -11.42 -29.44
N ALA A 214 -17.83 -10.14 -29.10
CA ALA A 214 -16.85 -9.27 -29.75
C ALA A 214 -15.42 -9.78 -29.53
N LEU A 215 -15.08 -10.22 -28.31
CA LEU A 215 -13.77 -10.84 -28.04
C LEU A 215 -13.55 -12.13 -28.85
N ARG A 216 -14.58 -12.96 -28.97
CA ARG A 216 -14.52 -14.18 -29.77
C ARG A 216 -14.31 -13.87 -31.25
N ASP A 217 -14.95 -12.84 -31.78
CA ASP A 217 -14.77 -12.41 -33.17
C ASP A 217 -13.35 -11.88 -33.43
N VAL A 218 -12.80 -11.10 -32.48
CA VAL A 218 -11.39 -10.67 -32.53
C VAL A 218 -10.48 -11.90 -32.55
N TYR A 219 -10.68 -12.86 -31.65
CA TYR A 219 -9.92 -14.11 -31.60
C TYR A 219 -9.98 -14.90 -32.91
N LEU A 220 -11.18 -15.09 -33.48
CA LEU A 220 -11.35 -15.83 -34.74
C LEU A 220 -10.66 -15.10 -35.90
N SER A 221 -10.74 -13.77 -35.95
CA SER A 221 -10.10 -12.96 -36.98
C SER A 221 -8.57 -13.04 -36.93
N VAL A 222 -8.01 -13.07 -35.72
CA VAL A 222 -6.57 -13.19 -35.46
C VAL A 222 -6.10 -14.61 -35.75
N SER A 223 -6.78 -15.62 -35.21
CA SER A 223 -6.44 -17.03 -35.38
C SER A 223 -6.42 -17.43 -36.85
N LYS A 224 -7.40 -16.98 -37.64
CA LYS A 224 -7.45 -17.21 -39.08
C LYS A 224 -6.23 -16.60 -39.79
N LYS A 225 -5.85 -15.36 -39.45
CA LYS A 225 -4.68 -14.69 -40.04
C LYS A 225 -3.36 -15.34 -39.67
N ILE A 226 -3.25 -15.87 -38.45
CA ILE A 226 -2.06 -16.61 -38.01
C ILE A 226 -1.93 -17.92 -38.79
N ALA A 227 -3.04 -18.66 -38.97
CA ALA A 227 -3.06 -19.90 -39.73
C ALA A 227 -2.74 -19.68 -41.22
N ASP A 228 -3.27 -18.61 -41.83
CA ASP A 228 -3.17 -18.39 -43.27
C ASP A 228 -1.80 -17.86 -43.74
N LYS A 229 -1.03 -17.15 -42.88
CA LYS A 229 0.08 -16.30 -43.36
C LYS A 229 1.49 -16.61 -42.84
N GLN A 230 1.70 -17.65 -42.02
CA GLN A 230 3.02 -17.97 -41.41
C GLN A 230 3.87 -16.72 -41.11
N LEU A 231 3.28 -15.79 -40.34
CA LEU A 231 3.87 -14.48 -40.09
C LEU A 231 5.11 -14.61 -39.21
N ASN A 232 6.12 -13.76 -39.46
CA ASN A 232 7.24 -13.57 -38.54
C ASN A 232 6.74 -13.17 -37.14
N ASP A 233 7.44 -13.58 -36.09
CA ASP A 233 6.99 -13.39 -34.69
C ASP A 233 6.77 -11.91 -34.33
N THR A 234 7.59 -10.99 -34.83
CA THR A 234 7.43 -9.53 -34.64
C THR A 234 6.17 -9.00 -35.35
N THR A 235 5.89 -9.49 -36.56
CA THR A 235 4.68 -9.11 -37.30
C THR A 235 3.42 -9.71 -36.66
N MET A 236 3.55 -10.91 -36.08
CA MET A 236 2.47 -11.58 -35.36
C MET A 236 2.10 -10.85 -34.07
N SER A 237 3.09 -10.48 -33.24
CA SER A 237 2.89 -9.68 -32.03
C SER A 237 2.30 -8.30 -32.34
N ALA A 238 2.85 -7.58 -33.31
CA ALA A 238 2.30 -6.28 -33.74
C ALA A 238 0.84 -6.39 -34.21
N LEU A 239 0.50 -7.44 -34.97
CA LEU A 239 -0.87 -7.71 -35.41
C LEU A 239 -1.79 -8.03 -34.23
N LEU A 240 -1.33 -8.81 -33.24
CA LEU A 240 -2.07 -9.15 -32.04
C LEU A 240 -2.44 -7.92 -31.22
N TYR A 241 -1.50 -7.02 -30.96
CA TYR A 241 -1.79 -5.79 -30.23
C TYR A 241 -2.68 -4.87 -31.05
N ALA A 242 -2.33 -4.59 -32.32
CA ALA A 242 -3.12 -3.71 -33.17
C ALA A 242 -4.59 -4.17 -33.30
N LYS A 243 -4.84 -5.48 -33.40
CA LYS A 243 -6.21 -6.00 -33.52
C LYS A 243 -7.02 -5.89 -32.23
N PHE A 244 -6.40 -6.09 -31.07
CA PHE A 244 -7.08 -5.95 -29.80
C PHE A 244 -7.32 -4.49 -29.41
N ARG A 245 -6.49 -3.54 -29.87
CA ARG A 245 -6.66 -2.10 -29.61
C ARG A 245 -7.84 -1.47 -30.36
N VAL A 246 -8.11 -1.90 -31.60
CA VAL A 246 -9.11 -1.25 -32.47
C VAL A 246 -10.53 -1.19 -31.86
N GLY A 247 -10.97 -2.27 -31.19
CA GLY A 247 -12.29 -2.36 -30.56
C GLY A 247 -12.32 -2.09 -29.06
N ALA A 248 -11.15 -1.92 -28.44
CA ALA A 248 -11.00 -1.74 -27.00
C ALA A 248 -11.79 -0.54 -26.43
N PRO A 249 -11.73 0.69 -26.99
CA PRO A 249 -12.37 1.83 -26.35
C PRO A 249 -13.90 1.72 -26.32
N GLU A 250 -14.51 1.19 -27.37
CA GLU A 250 -15.96 0.95 -27.41
C GLU A 250 -16.36 -0.09 -26.36
N LEU A 251 -15.65 -1.21 -26.30
CA LEU A 251 -15.94 -2.30 -25.35
C LEU A 251 -15.66 -1.90 -23.90
N LYS A 252 -14.66 -1.04 -23.66
CA LYS A 252 -14.36 -0.46 -22.35
C LYS A 252 -15.50 0.43 -21.85
N GLN A 253 -16.09 1.26 -22.72
CA GLN A 253 -17.24 2.10 -22.35
C GLN A 253 -18.48 1.25 -22.00
N ILE A 254 -18.71 0.15 -22.73
CA ILE A 254 -19.83 -0.74 -22.42
C ILE A 254 -19.56 -1.53 -21.13
N GLY A 255 -18.32 -2.01 -20.92
CA GLY A 255 -17.92 -2.70 -19.69
C GLY A 255 -17.99 -1.81 -18.43
N LEU A 256 -17.72 -0.52 -18.59
CA LEU A 256 -17.88 0.48 -17.53
C LEU A 256 -19.29 0.52 -16.95
N GLU A 257 -20.33 0.28 -17.76
CA GLU A 257 -21.72 0.24 -17.25
C GLU A 257 -21.94 -0.90 -16.26
N ILE A 258 -21.24 -2.03 -16.40
CA ILE A 258 -21.24 -3.10 -15.38
C ILE A 258 -20.40 -2.65 -14.18
N GLN A 259 -19.21 -2.10 -14.41
CA GLN A 259 -18.30 -1.71 -13.34
C GLN A 259 -18.89 -0.65 -12.40
N LYS A 260 -19.56 0.38 -12.94
CA LYS A 260 -20.23 1.44 -12.15
C LYS A 260 -21.23 0.87 -11.13
N ARG A 261 -21.91 -0.23 -11.48
CA ARG A 261 -22.95 -0.88 -10.67
C ARG A 261 -22.43 -2.03 -9.82
N ALA A 262 -21.19 -2.47 -10.07
CA ALA A 262 -20.53 -3.49 -9.27
C ALA A 262 -19.87 -2.90 -8.00
N VAL A 263 -19.67 -1.57 -7.92
CA VAL A 263 -19.01 -0.95 -6.76
C VAL A 263 -19.82 -1.17 -5.46
N PRO A 264 -19.22 -1.75 -4.39
CA PRO A 264 -19.91 -1.94 -3.12
C PRO A 264 -20.27 -0.59 -2.46
N PRO A 265 -21.52 -0.36 -2.03
CA PRO A 265 -21.89 0.72 -1.11
C PRO A 265 -21.29 0.50 0.28
N LEU A 266 -21.26 1.56 1.10
CA LEU A 266 -20.82 1.49 2.50
C LEU A 266 -21.75 0.67 3.41
N ASP A 267 -22.93 0.24 2.94
CA ASP A 267 -23.93 -0.49 3.74
C ASP A 267 -24.08 -1.95 3.24
N PRO A 268 -23.82 -2.97 4.08
CA PRO A 268 -23.65 -4.37 3.69
C PRO A 268 -24.96 -5.15 3.44
N GLU A 269 -26.10 -4.49 3.28
CA GLU A 269 -27.40 -5.15 3.14
C GLU A 269 -27.85 -5.29 1.68
N GLN A 270 -27.13 -6.04 0.85
CA GLN A 270 -27.71 -6.64 -0.37
C GLN A 270 -26.80 -7.65 -1.09
N GLY A 271 -27.10 -8.95 -1.01
CA GLY A 271 -26.41 -10.02 -1.73
C GLY A 271 -26.43 -9.95 -3.28
N THR A 272 -27.02 -8.90 -3.85
CA THR A 272 -27.03 -8.58 -5.29
C THR A 272 -25.73 -7.94 -5.79
N GLU A 273 -24.93 -7.35 -4.90
CA GLU A 273 -23.61 -6.81 -5.27
C GLU A 273 -22.66 -7.91 -5.74
N ALA A 274 -22.78 -9.09 -5.13
CA ALA A 274 -22.03 -10.27 -5.54
C ALA A 274 -22.39 -10.72 -6.97
N GLU A 275 -23.63 -10.49 -7.43
CA GLU A 275 -24.03 -10.84 -8.81
C GLU A 275 -23.37 -9.94 -9.84
N TYR A 276 -23.36 -8.62 -9.61
CA TYR A 276 -22.74 -7.66 -10.53
C TYR A 276 -21.21 -7.75 -10.51
N GLN A 277 -20.62 -7.99 -9.35
CA GLN A 277 -19.19 -8.30 -9.23
C GLN A 277 -18.83 -9.62 -9.93
N SER A 278 -19.66 -10.66 -9.80
CA SER A 278 -19.46 -11.91 -10.54
C SER A 278 -19.49 -11.67 -12.05
N LEU A 279 -20.43 -10.87 -12.56
CA LEU A 279 -20.48 -10.52 -13.98
C LEU A 279 -19.21 -9.77 -14.44
N LEU A 280 -18.68 -8.85 -13.62
CA LEU A 280 -17.43 -8.15 -13.92
C LEU A 280 -16.23 -9.11 -13.94
N ASN A 281 -16.12 -9.99 -12.95
CA ASN A 281 -15.08 -11.02 -12.90
C ASN A 281 -15.16 -11.97 -14.09
N GLU A 282 -16.37 -12.30 -14.56
CA GLU A 282 -16.55 -13.06 -15.80
C GLU A 282 -16.01 -12.31 -17.02
N LEU A 283 -16.14 -10.98 -17.11
CA LEU A 283 -15.54 -10.21 -18.21
C LEU A 283 -14.01 -10.31 -18.20
N HIS A 284 -13.40 -10.11 -17.03
CA HIS A 284 -11.96 -10.22 -16.82
C HIS A 284 -11.46 -11.63 -17.19
N ALA A 285 -12.11 -12.68 -16.65
CA ALA A 285 -11.74 -14.06 -16.91
C ALA A 285 -11.91 -14.46 -18.38
N ASN A 286 -12.98 -14.03 -19.05
CA ASN A 286 -13.19 -14.31 -20.47
C ASN A 286 -12.13 -13.62 -21.35
N TYR A 287 -11.78 -12.36 -21.03
CA TYR A 287 -10.70 -11.66 -21.71
C TYR A 287 -9.36 -12.40 -21.51
N ALA A 288 -8.99 -12.67 -20.26
CA ALA A 288 -7.76 -13.38 -19.90
C ALA A 288 -7.67 -14.75 -20.58
N ALA A 289 -8.76 -15.53 -20.61
CA ALA A 289 -8.81 -16.84 -21.24
C ALA A 289 -8.65 -16.77 -22.77
N ILE A 290 -9.22 -15.77 -23.43
CA ILE A 290 -9.10 -15.60 -24.89
C ILE A 290 -7.70 -15.08 -25.25
N ARG A 291 -7.19 -14.10 -24.50
CA ARG A 291 -5.88 -13.49 -24.73
C ARG A 291 -4.76 -14.50 -24.41
N GLY A 292 -4.88 -15.23 -23.30
CA GLY A 292 -3.93 -16.26 -22.88
C GLY A 292 -3.75 -17.36 -23.91
N LYS A 293 -4.82 -17.80 -24.59
CA LYS A 293 -4.74 -18.78 -25.70
C LYS A 293 -3.88 -18.31 -26.88
N LEU A 294 -3.67 -17.00 -27.05
CA LEU A 294 -2.86 -16.44 -28.11
C LEU A 294 -1.44 -16.12 -27.65
N ILE A 295 -1.28 -15.56 -26.45
CA ILE A 295 0.01 -15.09 -25.93
C ILE A 295 0.84 -16.22 -25.30
N VAL A 296 0.25 -17.09 -24.49
CA VAL A 296 0.99 -18.16 -23.77
C VAL A 296 1.75 -19.10 -24.72
N PRO A 297 1.19 -19.55 -25.86
CA PRO A 297 1.94 -20.37 -26.82
C PRO A 297 3.15 -19.64 -27.43
N LEU A 298 3.03 -18.33 -27.68
CA LEU A 298 4.13 -17.51 -28.21
C LEU A 298 5.23 -17.33 -27.18
N VAL A 299 4.85 -17.06 -25.93
CA VAL A 299 5.77 -16.99 -24.80
C VAL A 299 6.51 -18.31 -24.65
N ARG A 300 5.80 -19.45 -24.64
CA ARG A 300 6.42 -20.78 -24.56
C ARG A 300 7.38 -21.05 -25.72
N LYS A 301 7.02 -20.68 -26.95
CA LYS A 301 7.91 -20.81 -28.11
C LYS A 301 9.18 -20.00 -27.93
N LYS A 302 9.07 -18.73 -27.54
CA LYS A 302 10.23 -17.84 -27.32
C LYS A 302 11.11 -18.26 -26.16
N LEU A 303 10.52 -18.72 -25.05
CA LEU A 303 11.29 -19.27 -23.94
C LEU A 303 12.05 -20.53 -24.33
N ASN A 304 11.46 -21.40 -25.16
CA ASN A 304 12.18 -22.56 -25.69
C ASN A 304 13.35 -22.15 -26.60
N GLU A 305 13.18 -21.14 -27.45
CA GLU A 305 14.27 -20.59 -28.27
C GLU A 305 15.41 -20.04 -27.39
N ILE A 306 15.07 -19.28 -26.34
CA ILE A 306 16.05 -18.75 -25.36
C ILE A 306 16.68 -19.91 -24.57
N ALA A 307 15.94 -20.97 -24.26
CA ALA A 307 16.46 -22.12 -23.53
C ALA A 307 17.45 -22.95 -24.35
N GLN A 308 17.26 -23.02 -25.67
CA GLN A 308 18.10 -23.78 -26.61
C GLN A 308 19.29 -22.98 -27.15
N ALA A 309 19.28 -21.65 -27.03
CA ALA A 309 20.38 -20.83 -27.50
C ALA A 309 21.71 -21.20 -26.80
N PRO A 310 22.82 -21.31 -27.54
CA PRO A 310 24.09 -21.84 -27.01
C PRO A 310 24.68 -20.99 -25.88
N SER A 311 24.34 -19.70 -25.82
CA SER A 311 24.78 -18.75 -24.79
C SER A 311 24.07 -18.93 -23.44
N THR A 312 22.88 -19.55 -23.44
CA THR A 312 21.93 -19.59 -22.30
C THR A 312 21.48 -21.01 -21.95
N SER A 313 21.88 -22.02 -22.73
CA SER A 313 21.54 -23.41 -22.47
C SER A 313 22.23 -23.97 -21.24
N THR A 314 23.47 -23.54 -20.95
CA THR A 314 24.31 -24.04 -19.85
C THR A 314 24.41 -23.07 -18.66
N ASP A 315 24.17 -21.78 -18.89
CA ASP A 315 24.24 -20.76 -17.84
C ASP A 315 22.85 -20.35 -17.34
N LEU A 316 22.56 -20.70 -16.08
CA LEU A 316 21.33 -20.36 -15.37
C LEU A 316 21.12 -18.83 -15.31
N VAL A 317 22.17 -18.06 -15.04
CA VAL A 317 22.05 -16.61 -14.81
C VAL A 317 21.80 -15.88 -16.13
N ALA A 318 22.53 -16.22 -17.19
CA ALA A 318 22.26 -15.70 -18.54
C ALA A 318 20.85 -16.06 -19.01
N PHE A 319 20.40 -17.31 -18.80
CA PHE A 319 19.05 -17.73 -19.14
C PHE A 319 18.00 -16.91 -18.38
N ALA A 320 18.08 -16.84 -17.05
CA ALA A 320 17.13 -16.10 -16.22
C ALA A 320 17.07 -14.62 -16.59
N ARG A 321 18.21 -13.99 -16.84
CA ARG A 321 18.27 -12.59 -17.28
C ARG A 321 17.54 -12.37 -18.60
N GLY A 322 17.75 -13.24 -19.59
CA GLY A 322 17.10 -13.16 -20.90
C GLY A 322 15.62 -13.46 -20.84
N SER A 323 15.23 -14.54 -20.14
CA SER A 323 13.84 -14.98 -20.04
C SER A 323 12.99 -14.01 -19.22
N ILE A 324 13.46 -13.53 -18.07
CA ILE A 324 12.73 -12.56 -17.24
C ILE A 324 12.63 -11.22 -17.96
N SER A 325 13.68 -10.76 -18.65
CA SER A 325 13.62 -9.51 -19.41
C SER A 325 12.58 -9.57 -20.53
N TYR A 326 12.47 -10.73 -21.22
CA TYR A 326 11.46 -10.93 -22.25
C TYR A 326 10.05 -10.97 -21.66
N ILE A 327 9.83 -11.74 -20.59
CA ILE A 327 8.54 -11.83 -19.90
C ILE A 327 8.10 -10.47 -19.35
N ARG A 328 9.02 -9.71 -18.74
CA ARG A 328 8.73 -8.35 -18.26
C ARG A 328 8.23 -7.45 -19.39
N GLY A 329 8.84 -7.53 -20.57
CA GLY A 329 8.36 -6.80 -21.75
C GLY A 329 6.92 -7.19 -22.12
N VAL A 330 6.62 -8.48 -22.17
CA VAL A 330 5.26 -8.97 -22.45
C VAL A 330 4.26 -8.55 -21.36
N CYS A 331 4.64 -8.62 -20.09
CA CYS A 331 3.77 -8.19 -18.99
C CYS A 331 3.48 -6.68 -19.04
N LEU A 332 4.45 -5.84 -19.42
CA LEU A 332 4.25 -4.41 -19.63
C LEU A 332 3.29 -4.15 -20.80
N ASP A 333 3.51 -4.80 -21.95
CA ASP A 333 2.65 -4.65 -23.11
C ASP A 333 1.20 -5.12 -22.82
N GLU A 334 1.03 -6.18 -22.02
CA GLU A 334 -0.28 -6.67 -21.60
C GLU A 334 -0.92 -5.81 -20.51
N PHE A 335 -0.14 -5.20 -19.61
CA PHE A 335 -0.62 -4.22 -18.63
C PHE A 335 -1.22 -2.99 -19.35
N ASP A 336 -0.49 -2.45 -20.34
CA ASP A 336 -0.97 -1.33 -21.15
C ASP A 336 -2.24 -1.70 -21.91
N LEU A 337 -2.26 -2.88 -22.55
CA LEU A 337 -3.44 -3.35 -23.28
C LEU A 337 -4.63 -3.59 -22.34
N TRP A 338 -4.40 -4.12 -21.14
CA TRP A 338 -5.45 -4.29 -20.13
C TRP A 338 -6.08 -2.94 -19.77
N GLY A 339 -5.25 -1.92 -19.58
CA GLY A 339 -5.68 -0.55 -19.33
C GLY A 339 -6.53 0.04 -20.47
N GLU A 340 -6.39 -0.42 -21.71
CA GLU A 340 -7.27 -0.01 -22.82
C GLU A 340 -8.65 -0.67 -22.81
N TRP A 341 -8.79 -1.84 -22.16
CA TRP A 341 -10.04 -2.62 -22.10
C TRP A 341 -10.82 -2.40 -20.81
N PHE A 342 -10.15 -2.19 -19.68
CA PHE A 342 -10.75 -2.12 -18.35
C PHE A 342 -10.30 -0.87 -17.59
N HIS A 343 -10.98 -0.54 -16.50
CA HIS A 343 -10.49 0.41 -15.50
C HIS A 343 -10.12 -0.36 -14.23
N GLY A 344 -8.93 -0.08 -13.69
CA GLY A 344 -8.40 -0.79 -12.53
C GLY A 344 -7.72 -2.12 -12.89
N GLN A 345 -7.18 -2.77 -11.87
CA GLN A 345 -6.31 -3.95 -11.98
C GLN A 345 -7.00 -5.26 -11.56
N GLY A 346 -8.34 -5.27 -11.41
CA GLY A 346 -9.07 -6.45 -10.97
C GLY A 346 -8.91 -7.63 -11.94
N GLY A 347 -8.38 -8.77 -11.48
CA GLY A 347 -8.12 -9.94 -12.32
C GLY A 347 -6.91 -9.82 -13.27
N LEU A 348 -6.18 -8.70 -13.25
CA LEU A 348 -4.98 -8.51 -14.08
C LEU A 348 -3.81 -9.37 -13.62
N TYR A 349 -3.51 -9.38 -12.32
CA TYR A 349 -2.38 -10.15 -11.79
C TYR A 349 -2.57 -11.66 -11.98
N ASP A 350 -3.79 -12.19 -11.81
CA ASP A 350 -4.10 -13.59 -12.13
C ASP A 350 -3.78 -13.93 -13.61
N PHE A 351 -4.05 -12.99 -14.52
CA PHE A 351 -3.72 -13.14 -15.93
C PHE A 351 -2.20 -13.05 -16.19
N LEU A 352 -1.51 -12.11 -15.56
CA LEU A 352 -0.06 -11.97 -15.68
C LEU A 352 0.70 -13.15 -15.06
N GLU A 353 0.19 -13.73 -13.96
CA GLU A 353 0.70 -14.98 -13.40
C GLU A 353 0.59 -16.13 -14.41
N THR A 354 -0.55 -16.25 -15.10
CA THR A 354 -0.74 -17.22 -16.19
C THR A 354 0.29 -17.04 -17.31
N ILE A 355 0.68 -15.78 -17.62
CA ILE A 355 1.74 -15.49 -18.61
C ILE A 355 3.12 -15.87 -18.07
N CYS A 356 3.33 -15.79 -16.76
CA CYS A 356 4.59 -16.16 -16.11
C CYS A 356 4.73 -17.68 -15.91
N GLU A 357 3.66 -18.48 -15.89
CA GLU A 357 3.73 -19.95 -15.73
C GLU A 357 4.82 -20.63 -16.60
N PRO A 358 4.95 -20.37 -17.92
CA PRO A 358 5.99 -20.98 -18.73
C PRO A 358 7.41 -20.58 -18.32
N LEU A 359 7.60 -19.40 -17.74
CA LEU A 359 8.89 -18.97 -17.19
C LEU A 359 9.27 -19.85 -15.99
N TYR A 360 8.31 -20.08 -15.10
CA TYR A 360 8.47 -20.95 -13.93
C TYR A 360 8.81 -22.38 -14.34
N ASP A 361 8.08 -22.95 -15.31
CA ASP A 361 8.31 -24.30 -15.84
C ASP A 361 9.76 -24.52 -16.32
N HIS A 362 10.39 -23.48 -16.87
CA HIS A 362 11.78 -23.55 -17.37
C HIS A 362 12.83 -23.20 -16.31
N LEU A 363 12.55 -22.26 -15.41
CA LEU A 363 13.50 -21.82 -14.38
C LEU A 363 13.60 -22.83 -13.25
N GLN A 364 12.47 -23.32 -12.75
CA GLN A 364 12.42 -24.21 -11.59
C GLN A 364 13.31 -25.46 -11.73
N PRO A 365 13.26 -26.26 -12.81
CA PRO A 365 14.14 -27.42 -12.94
C PRO A 365 15.62 -27.02 -12.99
N ARG A 366 15.96 -25.88 -13.60
CA ARG A 366 17.35 -25.41 -13.67
C ARG A 366 17.86 -24.97 -12.29
N ILE A 367 17.02 -24.32 -11.48
CA ILE A 367 17.34 -23.94 -10.09
C ILE A 367 17.55 -25.19 -9.24
N ILE A 368 16.66 -26.18 -9.33
CA ILE A 368 16.75 -27.43 -8.56
C ILE A 368 17.99 -28.27 -8.91
N HIS A 369 18.47 -28.22 -10.15
CA HIS A 369 19.67 -28.96 -10.57
C HIS A 369 20.97 -28.15 -10.44
N GLU A 370 20.90 -26.86 -10.12
CA GLU A 370 22.10 -26.05 -9.96
C GLU A 370 22.80 -26.39 -8.64
N ASP A 371 24.07 -26.74 -8.76
CA ASP A 371 24.93 -27.15 -7.65
C ASP A 371 25.87 -26.03 -7.22
N LYS A 372 26.15 -25.07 -8.12
CA LYS A 372 27.10 -23.99 -7.87
C LYS A 372 26.44 -22.89 -7.04
N ILE A 373 26.82 -22.80 -5.76
CA ILE A 373 26.39 -21.73 -4.83
C ILE A 373 26.60 -20.34 -5.45
N ILE A 374 27.72 -20.11 -6.14
CA ILE A 374 28.04 -18.82 -6.76
C ILE A 374 26.98 -18.40 -7.78
N LYS A 375 26.48 -19.32 -8.61
CA LYS A 375 25.44 -19.03 -9.60
C LYS A 375 24.10 -18.74 -8.94
N LEU A 376 23.76 -19.44 -7.85
CA LEU A 376 22.56 -19.18 -7.04
C LEU A 376 22.63 -17.79 -6.37
N CYS A 377 23.77 -17.44 -5.78
CA CYS A 377 24.00 -16.10 -5.22
C CYS A 377 23.86 -14.99 -6.29
N GLN A 378 24.47 -15.20 -7.48
CA GLN A 378 24.35 -14.26 -8.59
C GLN A 378 22.90 -14.10 -9.06
N LEU A 379 22.14 -15.20 -9.11
CA LEU A 379 20.73 -15.16 -9.47
C LEU A 379 19.90 -14.43 -8.41
N CYS A 380 20.07 -14.74 -7.11
CA CYS A 380 19.43 -13.99 -6.02
C CYS A 380 19.74 -12.49 -6.11
N ALA A 381 21.01 -12.14 -6.24
CA ALA A 381 21.44 -10.74 -6.33
C ALA A 381 20.83 -10.05 -7.55
N LEU A 382 20.76 -10.72 -8.71
CA LEU A 382 20.11 -10.19 -9.91
C LEU A 382 18.62 -9.93 -9.65
N LEU A 383 17.92 -10.90 -9.07
CA LEU A 383 16.49 -10.82 -8.82
C LEU A 383 16.16 -9.69 -7.83
N GLN A 384 16.88 -9.63 -6.71
CA GLN A 384 16.73 -8.56 -5.73
C GLN A 384 17.06 -7.20 -6.35
N THR A 385 18.29 -7.01 -6.86
CA THR A 385 18.80 -5.70 -7.32
C THR A 385 17.98 -5.11 -8.46
N ARG A 386 17.42 -5.95 -9.35
CA ARG A 386 16.70 -5.48 -10.53
C ARG A 386 15.19 -5.35 -10.33
N TYR A 387 14.61 -6.07 -9.38
CA TYR A 387 13.16 -6.19 -9.27
C TYR A 387 12.58 -6.00 -7.86
N LEU A 388 13.37 -5.90 -6.78
CA LEU A 388 12.84 -5.66 -5.43
C LEU A 388 13.45 -4.45 -4.70
N PHE A 389 14.66 -4.00 -5.06
CA PHE A 389 15.33 -2.91 -4.33
C PHE A 389 14.60 -1.55 -4.37
N ASP A 390 13.60 -1.36 -5.23
CA ASP A 390 12.79 -0.13 -5.23
C ASP A 390 11.74 -0.10 -4.09
N GLN A 391 11.43 -1.23 -3.41
CA GLN A 391 10.37 -1.28 -2.39
C GLN A 391 10.83 -0.96 -0.95
N GLU A 392 12.12 -1.11 -0.61
CA GLU A 392 12.59 -0.92 0.77
C GLU A 392 12.88 0.56 1.12
N GLU A 393 13.04 1.45 0.13
CA GLU A 393 13.32 2.89 0.36
C GLU A 393 12.12 3.81 0.10
N GLU A 394 11.08 3.38 -0.62
CA GLU A 394 9.93 4.23 -0.95
C GLU A 394 8.68 3.88 -0.12
N THR A 395 8.46 4.68 0.93
CA THR A 395 7.17 4.80 1.64
C THR A 395 6.09 5.49 0.78
N GLU A 396 6.24 5.51 -0.55
CA GLU A 396 5.28 6.08 -1.49
C GLU A 396 4.25 4.99 -1.83
N PRO A 397 2.94 5.30 -1.85
CA PRO A 397 1.94 4.35 -2.32
C PRO A 397 2.27 4.01 -3.77
N THR A 398 2.51 2.72 -4.06
CA THR A 398 2.75 2.21 -5.41
C THR A 398 1.76 2.87 -6.38
N ASP A 399 2.27 3.59 -7.39
CA ASP A 399 1.39 4.24 -8.35
C ASP A 399 0.48 3.19 -8.97
N VAL A 400 -0.84 3.34 -8.79
CA VAL A 400 -1.86 2.40 -9.30
C VAL A 400 -1.77 2.27 -10.84
N ASN A 401 -1.08 3.20 -11.50
CA ASN A 401 -0.84 3.17 -12.94
C ASN A 401 0.46 2.46 -13.35
N GLN A 402 1.22 1.87 -12.42
CA GLN A 402 2.45 1.14 -12.72
C GLN A 402 2.30 -0.36 -12.43
N LEU A 403 2.92 -1.17 -13.31
CA LEU A 403 3.03 -2.61 -13.11
C LEU A 403 3.96 -2.94 -11.95
N ASP A 404 3.44 -3.56 -10.90
CA ASP A 404 4.25 -4.17 -9.84
C ASP A 404 4.76 -5.56 -10.29
N PHE A 405 5.89 -5.56 -10.99
CA PHE A 405 6.51 -6.80 -11.45
C PHE A 405 7.17 -7.59 -10.30
N SER A 406 7.35 -6.99 -9.13
CA SER A 406 7.99 -7.61 -7.98
C SER A 406 7.13 -8.76 -7.45
N THR A 407 5.81 -8.57 -7.35
CA THR A 407 4.85 -9.60 -6.93
C THR A 407 4.90 -10.83 -7.84
N LEU A 408 5.09 -10.62 -9.16
CA LEU A 408 5.12 -11.68 -10.15
C LEU A 408 6.43 -12.48 -10.16
N ILE A 409 7.52 -11.98 -9.56
CA ILE A 409 8.84 -12.64 -9.54
C ILE A 409 9.21 -13.16 -8.16
N GLN A 410 8.57 -12.67 -7.11
CA GLN A 410 8.81 -13.10 -5.74
C GLN A 410 8.83 -14.63 -5.56
N PRO A 411 7.91 -15.43 -6.16
CA PRO A 411 7.98 -16.89 -6.06
C PRO A 411 9.26 -17.49 -6.64
N VAL A 412 9.81 -16.91 -7.73
CA VAL A 412 11.12 -17.34 -8.28
C VAL A 412 12.22 -17.07 -7.26
N LEU A 413 12.22 -15.88 -6.65
CA LEU A 413 13.24 -15.51 -5.67
C LEU A 413 13.23 -16.45 -4.47
N GLU A 414 12.05 -16.78 -3.94
CA GLU A 414 11.88 -17.70 -2.82
C GLU A 414 12.40 -19.11 -3.14
N ASP A 415 12.16 -19.61 -4.36
CA ASP A 415 12.70 -20.89 -4.82
C ASP A 415 14.25 -20.88 -4.90
N VAL A 416 14.84 -19.79 -5.42
CA VAL A 416 16.30 -19.65 -5.50
C VAL A 416 16.92 -19.53 -4.10
N GLN A 417 16.31 -18.76 -3.20
CA GLN A 417 16.75 -18.61 -1.81
C GLN A 417 16.68 -19.94 -1.06
N THR A 418 15.57 -20.67 -1.18
CA THR A 418 15.40 -22.00 -0.58
C THR A 418 16.49 -22.97 -1.07
N ARG A 419 16.77 -22.94 -2.38
CA ARG A 419 17.82 -23.76 -2.96
C ARG A 419 19.22 -23.33 -2.50
N LEU A 420 19.47 -22.03 -2.36
CA LEU A 420 20.72 -21.49 -1.84
C LEU A 420 20.96 -21.92 -0.40
N VAL A 421 19.95 -21.83 0.47
CA VAL A 421 20.00 -22.30 1.86
C VAL A 421 20.33 -23.80 1.92
N PHE A 422 19.64 -24.61 1.12
CA PHE A 422 19.92 -26.05 1.05
C PHE A 422 21.37 -26.35 0.62
N ARG A 423 21.88 -25.63 -0.38
CA ARG A 423 23.27 -25.79 -0.85
C ARG A 423 24.29 -25.26 0.15
N ALA A 424 23.99 -24.18 0.87
CA ALA A 424 24.82 -23.66 1.95
C ALA A 424 24.93 -24.66 3.12
N GLN A 425 23.82 -25.29 3.52
CA GLN A 425 23.82 -26.35 4.54
C GLN A 425 24.59 -27.60 4.10
N ALA A 426 24.43 -28.02 2.84
CA ALA A 426 25.21 -29.12 2.28
C ALA A 426 26.72 -28.81 2.29
N PHE A 427 27.11 -27.60 1.89
CA PHE A 427 28.49 -27.13 1.94
C PHE A 427 29.02 -27.11 3.38
N LEU A 428 28.24 -26.60 4.34
CA LEU A 428 28.60 -26.59 5.76
C LEU A 428 28.91 -28.01 6.26
N ARG A 429 28.02 -28.97 5.98
CA ARG A 429 28.20 -30.37 6.39
C ARG A 429 29.42 -31.02 5.74
N ASP A 430 29.59 -30.85 4.43
CA ASP A 430 30.57 -31.63 3.67
C ASP A 430 31.98 -30.99 3.74
N GLU A 431 32.08 -29.67 3.81
CA GLU A 431 33.36 -28.93 3.73
C GLU A 431 33.88 -28.40 5.08
N ILE A 432 33.03 -28.30 6.12
CA ILE A 432 33.39 -27.81 7.46
C ILE A 432 33.20 -28.91 8.52
N GLU A 433 32.00 -29.48 8.67
CA GLU A 433 31.70 -30.49 9.70
C GLU A 433 32.48 -31.79 9.47
N ARG A 434 32.47 -32.30 8.23
CA ARG A 434 33.15 -33.55 7.85
C ARG A 434 34.59 -33.33 7.37
N TYR A 435 35.13 -32.12 7.55
CA TYR A 435 36.48 -31.81 7.11
C TYR A 435 37.51 -32.68 7.84
N LYS A 436 38.31 -33.44 7.06
CA LYS A 436 39.43 -34.21 7.58
C LYS A 436 40.72 -33.41 7.37
N PRO A 437 41.38 -32.97 8.45
CA PRO A 437 42.63 -32.21 8.33
C PRO A 437 43.70 -33.04 7.62
N ARG A 438 44.37 -32.45 6.61
CA ARG A 438 45.56 -33.07 6.00
C ARG A 438 46.79 -32.79 6.86
N PRO A 439 47.85 -33.62 6.79
CA PRO A 439 49.10 -33.35 7.49
C PRO A 439 49.65 -31.95 7.18
N ASP A 440 49.57 -31.52 5.92
CA ASP A 440 49.97 -30.17 5.46
C ASP A 440 49.12 -29.04 6.09
N ASP A 441 47.85 -29.32 6.44
CA ASP A 441 46.97 -28.34 7.09
C ASP A 441 47.26 -28.17 8.58
N LEU A 442 48.04 -29.09 9.17
CA LEU A 442 48.41 -29.13 10.59
C LEU A 442 49.86 -28.67 10.84
N ASP A 443 50.56 -28.19 9.81
CA ASP A 443 51.97 -27.76 9.90
C ASP A 443 52.14 -26.32 10.43
N TYR A 444 51.61 -26.10 11.63
CA TYR A 444 51.91 -24.94 12.47
C TYR A 444 53.00 -25.33 13.48
N PRO A 445 54.08 -24.54 13.66
CA PRO A 445 54.25 -23.11 13.29
C PRO A 445 54.87 -22.80 11.91
N ALA A 446 55.29 -23.80 11.12
CA ALA A 446 56.07 -23.58 9.88
C ALA A 446 55.36 -22.66 8.86
N ARG A 447 54.02 -22.76 8.79
CA ARG A 447 53.16 -21.93 7.93
C ARG A 447 53.10 -20.46 8.35
N ASN A 448 53.24 -20.14 9.64
CA ASN A 448 53.32 -18.76 10.13
C ASN A 448 54.71 -18.16 9.88
N LYS A 449 55.78 -18.98 9.97
CA LYS A 449 57.18 -18.54 9.75
C LYS A 449 57.51 -18.21 8.29
N GLN A 450 56.88 -18.88 7.33
CA GLN A 450 57.09 -18.59 5.91
C GLN A 450 56.56 -17.21 5.48
N ALA A 451 55.77 -16.55 6.32
CA ALA A 451 55.26 -15.20 6.05
C ALA A 451 56.13 -14.06 6.65
N SER A 452 57.02 -14.35 7.61
CA SER A 452 57.89 -13.31 8.21
C SER A 452 59.14 -12.99 7.37
N ILE A 453 59.35 -13.68 6.25
CA ILE A 453 60.49 -13.47 5.33
C ILE A 453 59.95 -13.22 3.92
N SER A 454 59.57 -11.98 3.61
CA SER A 454 59.71 -11.30 2.29
C SER A 454 59.00 -9.94 2.29
N VAL A 455 59.56 -8.96 3.01
CA VAL A 455 59.40 -7.55 2.62
C VAL A 455 60.77 -7.09 2.15
N THR A 456 61.04 -7.27 0.85
CA THR A 456 62.14 -6.57 0.21
C THR A 456 61.82 -5.08 0.19
N ASP A 457 62.65 -4.36 0.92
CA ASP A 457 62.85 -2.92 0.97
C ASP A 457 62.53 -2.21 -0.37
N GLY A 458 61.52 -1.35 -0.38
CA GLY A 458 61.22 -0.48 -1.51
C GLY A 458 59.74 -0.19 -1.77
N GLN A 459 59.06 0.50 -0.85
CA GLN A 459 58.05 1.54 -1.16
C GLN A 459 57.43 2.07 0.15
N ILE A 460 58.09 3.04 0.76
CA ILE A 460 57.50 3.89 1.79
C ILE A 460 56.97 5.14 1.09
N SER A 461 55.65 5.22 0.91
CA SER A 461 54.96 6.50 0.72
C SER A 461 53.69 6.49 1.55
N GLY A 462 53.74 7.20 2.67
CA GLY A 462 52.66 7.27 3.64
C GLY A 462 51.36 7.79 3.06
N ARG A 463 50.29 7.00 3.19
CA ARG A 463 48.92 7.51 3.14
C ARG A 463 48.15 6.87 4.29
N LYS A 464 47.81 7.72 5.26
CA LYS A 464 46.98 7.45 6.43
C LYS A 464 45.59 7.00 5.95
N VAL A 465 45.24 5.73 6.17
CA VAL A 465 43.90 5.19 5.89
C VAL A 465 43.04 5.38 7.15
N THR A 466 42.01 6.21 7.03
CA THR A 466 40.92 6.36 8.00
C THR A 466 39.77 5.44 7.62
N ALA A 467 39.04 4.95 8.64
CA ALA A 467 38.06 3.86 8.61
C ALA A 467 36.72 4.15 7.88
N THR A 468 36.74 4.84 6.73
CA THR A 468 35.53 5.12 5.93
C THR A 468 35.57 4.56 4.50
N ASP A 469 36.70 4.01 4.06
CA ASP A 469 36.87 3.44 2.70
C ASP A 469 36.53 1.94 2.58
N ALA A 470 36.16 1.27 3.67
CA ALA A 470 35.80 -0.15 3.65
C ALA A 470 34.39 -0.45 3.10
N LEU A 471 33.55 0.58 2.89
CA LEU A 471 32.17 0.43 2.41
C LEU A 471 31.99 0.66 0.89
N ALA A 472 33.06 0.99 0.15
CA ALA A 472 32.95 1.49 -1.23
C ALA A 472 33.32 0.47 -2.34
N ASN A 473 33.48 -0.82 -2.03
CA ASN A 473 33.71 -1.86 -3.04
C ASN A 473 32.55 -2.86 -3.13
N LEU A 474 31.36 -2.34 -3.45
CA LEU A 474 30.36 -3.12 -4.19
C LEU A 474 30.59 -2.90 -5.70
N PRO A 475 30.55 -3.93 -6.56
CA PRO A 475 30.70 -3.72 -7.99
C PRO A 475 29.46 -2.99 -8.54
N LYS A 476 29.64 -1.73 -8.99
CA LYS A 476 28.72 -1.09 -9.95
C LYS A 476 28.87 -1.75 -11.33
N PRO A 477 27.78 -1.93 -12.11
CA PRO A 477 27.85 -2.56 -13.41
C PRO A 477 28.43 -1.58 -14.44
N ALA A 478 29.66 -1.81 -14.89
CA ALA A 478 30.26 -1.06 -15.98
C ALA A 478 30.21 -1.86 -17.29
N LYS A 479 29.45 -1.28 -18.23
CA LYS A 479 29.43 -1.38 -19.70
C LYS A 479 30.41 -2.35 -20.40
N GLN A 480 29.82 -3.14 -21.31
CA GLN A 480 30.48 -3.88 -22.41
C GLN A 480 31.52 -3.04 -23.16
N PRO A 481 32.52 -3.71 -23.72
CA PRO A 481 32.54 -3.85 -25.17
C PRO A 481 32.66 -5.32 -25.64
N GLU A 482 32.05 -5.58 -26.79
CA GLU A 482 32.20 -6.81 -27.59
C GLU A 482 33.61 -6.90 -28.19
N ASP A 483 34.21 -8.09 -28.24
CA ASP A 483 34.46 -8.82 -29.51
C ASP A 483 35.19 -10.17 -29.28
N GLY A 484 34.74 -11.21 -30.02
CA GLY A 484 35.61 -12.14 -30.75
C GLY A 484 36.38 -13.29 -30.08
N ALA A 485 35.82 -14.51 -30.23
CA ALA A 485 36.45 -15.76 -30.70
C ALA A 485 37.21 -16.74 -29.75
N ASP A 486 36.52 -17.88 -29.55
CA ASP A 486 36.94 -19.29 -29.71
C ASP A 486 37.87 -20.06 -28.76
N SER A 487 37.23 -21.10 -28.19
CA SER A 487 37.66 -22.51 -28.03
C SER A 487 38.07 -23.03 -26.64
N PRO A 488 37.75 -24.32 -26.36
CA PRO A 488 37.30 -24.77 -25.05
C PRO A 488 38.37 -25.57 -24.31
N SER A 489 38.65 -25.21 -23.06
CA SER A 489 39.39 -26.06 -22.14
C SER A 489 38.49 -26.48 -20.99
N GLU A 490 37.96 -27.70 -21.12
CA GLU A 490 37.45 -28.52 -20.03
C GLU A 490 38.58 -28.77 -19.03
N GLN A 491 38.73 -27.85 -18.07
CA GLN A 491 39.36 -28.15 -16.80
C GLN A 491 38.71 -27.26 -15.76
N ASP A 492 37.77 -27.88 -15.03
CA ASP A 492 37.14 -27.37 -13.82
C ASP A 492 38.07 -26.44 -13.05
N SER A 493 37.78 -25.14 -13.11
CA SER A 493 38.27 -24.11 -12.20
C SER A 493 37.73 -24.45 -10.81
N LYS A 494 38.41 -25.40 -10.20
CA LYS A 494 38.21 -25.93 -8.86
C LYS A 494 38.45 -24.76 -7.90
N TRP A 495 37.38 -24.00 -7.69
CA TRP A 495 37.22 -22.88 -6.78
C TRP A 495 38.01 -21.64 -7.22
N ASP A 496 37.33 -20.51 -7.40
CA ASP A 496 37.90 -19.14 -7.35
C ASP A 496 38.49 -18.88 -5.93
N PHE A 497 39.40 -19.74 -5.50
CA PHE A 497 40.06 -19.70 -4.21
C PHE A 497 41.21 -18.68 -4.27
N GLU A 498 41.79 -18.41 -5.45
CA GLU A 498 43.08 -17.71 -5.58
C GLU A 498 43.00 -16.20 -5.91
N SER A 499 41.87 -15.64 -6.31
CA SER A 499 41.82 -14.27 -6.85
C SER A 499 41.39 -13.16 -5.87
N GLN A 500 41.26 -13.44 -4.56
CA GLN A 500 41.04 -12.39 -3.56
C GLN A 500 42.02 -12.53 -2.39
N VAL A 501 43.21 -11.95 -2.56
CA VAL A 501 44.15 -11.43 -1.55
C VAL A 501 43.80 -11.83 -0.10
N SER A 502 43.98 -13.11 0.25
CA SER A 502 43.76 -13.62 1.60
C SER A 502 44.97 -14.45 1.98
N PRO A 503 45.59 -14.19 3.14
CA PRO A 503 46.89 -14.73 3.49
C PRO A 503 46.85 -16.25 3.47
N SER A 504 47.89 -16.87 2.90
CA SER A 504 48.11 -18.32 2.81
C SER A 504 48.12 -19.04 4.17
N ASN A 505 47.80 -18.35 5.27
CA ASN A 505 48.07 -18.75 6.65
C ASN A 505 46.81 -19.15 7.42
N TRP A 506 45.61 -18.99 6.85
CA TRP A 506 44.37 -19.38 7.54
C TRP A 506 44.08 -20.88 7.41
N TYR A 507 43.60 -21.46 8.51
CA TYR A 507 43.08 -22.82 8.50
C TYR A 507 41.92 -22.99 7.48
N PRO A 508 41.88 -24.08 6.70
CA PRO A 508 40.96 -24.21 5.57
C PRO A 508 39.48 -24.06 5.91
N THR A 509 39.02 -24.59 7.06
CA THR A 509 37.58 -24.48 7.43
C THR A 509 37.18 -23.06 7.78
N LEU A 510 38.08 -22.27 8.40
CA LEU A 510 37.86 -20.85 8.66
C LEU A 510 37.68 -20.04 7.37
N ARG A 511 38.54 -20.29 6.37
CA ARG A 511 38.45 -19.65 5.04
C ARG A 511 37.16 -19.98 4.32
N LYS A 512 36.73 -21.24 4.38
CA LYS A 512 35.47 -21.69 3.77
C LYS A 512 34.24 -21.11 4.49
N ALA A 513 34.28 -21.00 5.81
CA ALA A 513 33.21 -20.40 6.61
C ALA A 513 33.01 -18.92 6.30
N ILE A 514 34.08 -18.13 6.30
CA ILE A 514 34.03 -16.69 5.97
C ILE A 514 33.58 -16.49 4.52
N TRP A 515 34.08 -17.31 3.59
CA TRP A 515 33.63 -17.27 2.20
C TRP A 515 32.12 -17.52 2.11
N LEU A 516 31.59 -18.56 2.76
CA LEU A 516 30.17 -18.86 2.72
C LEU A 516 29.33 -17.71 3.31
N LEU A 517 29.70 -17.21 4.50
CA LEU A 517 29.04 -16.07 5.16
C LEU A 517 28.97 -14.85 4.25
N SER A 518 30.10 -14.47 3.65
CA SER A 518 30.18 -13.32 2.75
C SER A 518 29.31 -13.46 1.49
N ARG A 519 29.04 -14.69 1.06
CA ARG A 519 28.29 -14.96 -0.18
C ARG A 519 26.78 -15.00 0.03
N ILE A 520 26.32 -15.39 1.21
CA ILE A 520 24.89 -15.47 1.53
C ILE A 520 24.37 -14.22 2.23
N TYR A 521 25.25 -13.36 2.75
CA TYR A 521 24.90 -12.11 3.41
C TYR A 521 24.00 -11.22 2.51
N ARG A 522 22.89 -10.74 3.07
CA ARG A 522 21.84 -9.93 2.40
C ARG A 522 21.09 -10.61 1.24
N LEU A 523 21.38 -11.86 0.91
CA LEU A 523 20.67 -12.59 -0.16
C LEU A 523 19.50 -13.44 0.33
N VAL A 524 19.42 -13.66 1.65
CA VAL A 524 18.40 -14.48 2.32
C VAL A 524 17.76 -13.62 3.41
N ASN A 525 16.54 -13.97 3.82
CA ASN A 525 15.87 -13.35 4.97
C ASN A 525 16.79 -13.31 6.20
N SER A 526 16.79 -12.19 6.95
CA SER A 526 17.64 -11.96 8.11
C SER A 526 17.61 -13.13 9.09
N THR A 527 16.42 -13.63 9.46
CA THR A 527 16.30 -14.71 10.45
C THR A 527 16.97 -16.01 9.99
N VAL A 528 16.75 -16.38 8.72
CA VAL A 528 17.36 -17.58 8.12
C VAL A 528 18.86 -17.39 7.93
N PHE A 529 19.32 -16.17 7.62
CA PHE A 529 20.74 -15.84 7.56
C PHE A 529 21.40 -15.96 8.94
N ASP A 530 20.80 -15.40 9.99
CA ASP A 530 21.33 -15.44 11.34
C ASP A 530 21.46 -16.88 11.86
N ASP A 531 20.43 -17.71 11.63
CA ASP A 531 20.46 -19.14 11.96
C ASP A 531 21.59 -19.89 11.24
N LEU A 532 21.73 -19.68 9.92
CA LEU A 532 22.82 -20.29 9.14
C LEU A 532 24.18 -19.76 9.59
N ALA A 533 24.30 -18.46 9.85
CA ALA A 533 25.53 -17.82 10.26
C ALA A 533 26.00 -18.38 11.61
N HIS A 534 25.07 -18.58 12.54
CA HIS A 534 25.35 -19.25 13.80
C HIS A 534 25.87 -20.67 13.58
N GLN A 535 25.15 -21.49 12.81
CA GLN A 535 25.59 -22.87 12.52
C GLN A 535 26.99 -22.91 11.87
N ILE A 536 27.27 -22.01 10.93
CA ILE A 536 28.59 -21.90 10.28
C ILE A 536 29.68 -21.58 11.31
N VAL A 537 29.47 -20.59 12.17
CA VAL A 537 30.45 -20.19 13.18
C VAL A 537 30.68 -21.31 14.20
N HIS A 538 29.61 -21.94 14.68
CA HIS A 538 29.68 -23.04 15.64
C HIS A 538 30.46 -24.25 15.09
N GLN A 539 30.13 -24.71 13.90
CA GLN A 539 30.84 -25.85 13.28
C GLN A 539 32.29 -25.51 12.96
N THR A 540 32.58 -24.26 12.60
CA THR A 540 33.96 -23.79 12.41
C THR A 540 34.73 -23.83 13.73
N ASN A 541 34.11 -23.43 14.84
CA ASN A 541 34.70 -23.49 16.17
C ASN A 541 35.03 -24.94 16.59
N ILE A 542 34.09 -25.87 16.41
CA ILE A 542 34.33 -27.31 16.65
C ILE A 542 35.49 -27.83 15.79
N SER A 543 35.52 -27.46 14.51
CA SER A 543 36.59 -27.87 13.59
C SER A 543 37.96 -27.35 14.02
N LEU A 544 38.05 -26.10 14.48
CA LEU A 544 39.27 -25.50 15.01
C LEU A 544 39.72 -26.18 16.30
N HIS A 545 38.79 -26.50 17.21
CA HIS A 545 39.10 -27.26 18.41
C HIS A 545 39.64 -28.67 18.08
N HIS A 546 39.03 -29.37 17.14
CA HIS A 546 39.51 -30.67 16.69
C HIS A 546 40.90 -30.59 16.03
N ALA A 547 41.16 -29.56 15.23
CA ALA A 547 42.48 -29.31 14.68
C ALA A 547 43.52 -29.02 15.79
N SER A 548 43.13 -28.22 16.79
CA SER A 548 44.00 -27.92 17.94
C SER A 548 44.35 -29.16 18.75
N SER A 549 43.41 -30.10 18.97
CA SER A 549 43.70 -31.33 19.72
C SER A 549 44.64 -32.26 18.97
N LEU A 550 44.58 -32.28 17.63
CA LEU A 550 45.55 -32.99 16.80
C LEU A 550 46.95 -32.35 16.87
N ILE A 551 47.04 -31.01 16.88
CA ILE A 551 48.32 -30.30 17.05
C ILE A 551 48.89 -30.50 18.45
N ALA A 552 48.05 -30.64 19.48
CA ALA A 552 48.47 -30.86 20.86
C ALA A 552 49.31 -32.14 21.03
N SER A 553 49.15 -33.11 20.12
CA SER A 553 50.00 -34.32 20.08
C SER A 553 51.48 -34.02 19.78
N LYS A 554 51.77 -32.93 19.05
CA LYS A 554 53.13 -32.46 18.75
C LYS A 554 53.61 -31.47 19.81
N SER A 555 52.77 -30.47 20.14
CA SER A 555 53.11 -29.39 21.06
C SER A 555 51.84 -28.76 21.65
N VAL A 556 51.74 -28.72 22.98
CA VAL A 556 50.59 -28.16 23.71
C VAL A 556 50.53 -26.64 23.57
N THR A 557 51.68 -25.96 23.60
CA THR A 557 51.76 -24.50 23.46
C THR A 557 51.35 -24.05 22.06
N ASP A 558 51.80 -24.76 21.02
CA ASP A 558 51.49 -24.41 19.63
C ASP A 558 50.01 -24.68 19.30
N SER A 559 49.41 -25.68 19.95
CA SER A 559 47.98 -25.97 19.87
C SER A 559 47.12 -24.82 20.44
N GLN A 560 47.45 -24.34 21.64
CA GLN A 560 46.73 -23.24 22.28
C GLN A 560 46.87 -21.93 21.50
N LEU A 561 48.05 -21.65 20.95
CA LEU A 561 48.30 -20.46 20.14
C LEU A 561 47.64 -20.52 18.76
N PHE A 562 47.66 -21.69 18.12
CA PHE A 562 46.90 -21.93 16.90
C PHE A 562 45.43 -21.63 17.11
N LEU A 563 44.84 -22.21 18.16
CA LEU A 563 43.42 -22.04 18.47
C LEU A 563 43.09 -20.59 18.81
N MET A 564 43.87 -19.95 19.68
CA MET A 564 43.68 -18.54 20.06
C MET A 564 43.75 -17.62 18.84
N SER A 565 44.77 -17.76 17.99
CA SER A 565 44.96 -16.93 16.79
C SER A 565 43.79 -17.10 15.81
N HIS A 566 43.36 -18.33 15.53
CA HIS A 566 42.28 -18.59 14.58
C HIS A 566 40.88 -18.18 15.10
N LEU A 567 40.62 -18.29 16.41
CA LEU A 567 39.37 -17.80 17.02
C LEU A 567 39.30 -16.26 17.01
N LEU A 568 40.44 -15.57 17.19
CA LEU A 568 40.50 -14.11 17.06
C LEU A 568 40.23 -13.64 15.65
N ILE A 569 40.80 -14.33 14.65
CA ILE A 569 40.54 -14.04 13.23
C ILE A 569 39.05 -14.26 12.94
N LEU A 570 38.47 -15.37 13.39
CA LEU A 570 37.03 -15.62 13.25
C LEU A 570 36.21 -14.50 13.89
N LYS A 571 36.55 -14.09 15.12
CA LYS A 571 35.87 -13.00 15.83
C LYS A 571 35.90 -11.70 15.03
N GLN A 572 37.07 -11.31 14.52
CA GLN A 572 37.22 -10.08 13.76
C GLN A 572 36.39 -10.09 12.47
N GLN A 573 36.32 -11.24 11.79
CA GLN A 573 35.62 -11.36 10.51
C GLN A 573 34.10 -11.43 10.68
N ILE A 574 33.58 -12.02 11.77
CA ILE A 574 32.12 -12.09 11.99
C ILE A 574 31.49 -10.74 12.36
N VAL A 575 32.27 -9.78 12.88
CA VAL A 575 31.75 -8.42 13.19
C VAL A 575 31.23 -7.72 11.94
N ALA A 576 31.80 -8.02 10.77
CA ALA A 576 31.41 -7.38 9.51
C ALA A 576 30.03 -7.82 8.97
N PHE A 577 29.45 -8.91 9.49
CA PHE A 577 28.22 -9.51 8.97
C PHE A 577 26.96 -9.19 9.79
N ASP A 578 27.04 -8.27 10.75
CA ASP A 578 25.93 -7.79 11.60
C ASP A 578 24.92 -8.86 12.04
N ILE A 579 25.44 -10.00 12.52
CA ILE A 579 24.61 -11.13 12.97
C ILE A 579 23.83 -10.69 14.20
N GLU A 580 22.50 -10.61 14.08
CA GLU A 580 21.60 -10.13 15.13
C GLU A 580 21.38 -11.18 16.23
N TYR A 581 20.98 -10.72 17.40
CA TYR A 581 20.64 -11.57 18.54
C TYR A 581 19.31 -12.28 18.27
N VAL A 582 19.37 -13.55 17.87
CA VAL A 582 18.19 -14.41 17.82
C VAL A 582 17.86 -14.83 19.25
N ALA A 583 16.74 -14.34 19.78
CA ALA A 583 16.20 -14.83 21.05
C ALA A 583 15.94 -16.35 20.92
N PRO A 584 16.13 -17.14 21.99
CA PRO A 584 15.93 -18.59 21.94
C PRO A 584 14.45 -18.90 21.73
N GLU A 585 14.02 -18.96 20.48
CA GLU A 585 12.78 -19.61 20.09
C GLU A 585 13.07 -21.05 19.67
N VAL A 586 12.19 -21.94 20.11
CA VAL A 586 12.27 -23.38 19.85
C VAL A 586 12.05 -23.60 18.35
N SER A 587 13.12 -23.55 17.56
CA SER A 587 13.05 -23.86 16.14
C SER A 587 12.84 -25.36 15.97
N PHE A 588 11.73 -25.75 15.34
CA PHE A 588 11.45 -27.13 15.00
C PHE A 588 12.28 -27.55 13.78
N ASP A 589 12.94 -28.70 13.85
CA ASP A 589 13.70 -29.28 12.73
C ASP A 589 12.73 -29.79 11.63
N PHE A 590 12.75 -29.16 10.46
CA PHE A 590 11.95 -29.52 9.28
C PHE A 590 12.66 -30.50 8.32
N SER A 591 13.83 -31.04 8.68
CA SER A 591 14.56 -31.99 7.82
C SER A 591 13.76 -33.25 7.47
N GLY A 592 12.70 -33.57 8.24
CA GLY A 592 11.78 -34.69 7.96
C GLY A 592 10.52 -34.35 7.16
N VAL A 593 10.25 -33.07 6.87
CA VAL A 593 8.99 -32.58 6.27
C VAL A 593 9.12 -32.32 4.77
N THR A 594 10.35 -32.27 4.25
CA THR A 594 10.65 -32.02 2.84
C THR A 594 10.08 -33.11 1.93
N ASN A 595 10.20 -34.39 2.31
CA ASN A 595 9.65 -35.50 1.50
C ASN A 595 8.11 -35.50 1.46
N THR A 596 7.43 -35.11 2.54
CA THR A 596 5.95 -35.07 2.58
C THR A 596 5.39 -33.83 1.88
N PHE A 597 6.12 -32.70 1.87
CA PHE A 597 5.77 -31.50 1.10
C PHE A 597 5.88 -31.73 -0.41
N TRP A 598 6.97 -32.37 -0.88
CA TRP A 598 7.13 -32.72 -2.29
C TRP A 598 6.12 -33.79 -2.76
N GLU A 599 5.80 -34.78 -1.92
CA GLU A 599 4.80 -35.82 -2.22
C GLU A 599 3.35 -35.28 -2.27
N LEU A 600 3.01 -34.26 -1.45
CA LEU A 600 1.71 -33.58 -1.52
C LEU A 600 1.59 -32.60 -2.72
N ARG A 601 2.72 -32.00 -3.16
CA ARG A 601 2.81 -31.14 -4.36
C ARG A 601 2.61 -31.96 -5.64
N GLU A 602 3.18 -33.16 -5.71
CA GLU A 602 3.05 -34.06 -6.87
C GLU A 602 1.61 -34.58 -7.08
N ARG A 603 0.77 -34.58 -6.03
CA ARG A 603 -0.64 -35.01 -6.08
C ARG A 603 -1.67 -33.88 -6.18
N GLY A 604 -1.24 -32.60 -6.28
CA GLY A 604 -2.12 -31.45 -6.57
C GLY A 604 -3.11 -31.05 -5.46
N GLY A 605 -2.83 -31.39 -4.18
CA GLY A 605 -3.77 -31.23 -3.06
C GLY A 605 -3.53 -30.04 -2.11
N LEU A 606 -2.59 -29.14 -2.43
CA LEU A 606 -2.10 -28.08 -1.53
C LEU A 606 -3.13 -26.96 -1.24
N PHE A 607 -4.17 -26.82 -2.05
CA PHE A 607 -5.12 -25.69 -1.95
C PHE A 607 -6.40 -25.98 -1.14
N ASN A 608 -6.44 -27.06 -0.34
CA ASN A 608 -7.63 -27.40 0.47
C ASN A 608 -7.35 -27.27 1.98
N PRO A 609 -7.98 -26.30 2.70
CA PRO A 609 -7.67 -26.00 4.10
C PRO A 609 -7.99 -27.15 5.08
N ARG A 610 -8.88 -28.09 4.70
CA ARG A 610 -9.15 -29.31 5.50
C ARG A 610 -8.00 -30.32 5.50
N ASN A 611 -7.20 -30.36 4.43
CA ASN A 611 -6.03 -31.25 4.35
C ASN A 611 -4.84 -30.69 5.15
N LEU A 612 -4.75 -29.36 5.28
CA LEU A 612 -3.80 -28.66 6.15
C LEU A 612 -4.07 -28.97 7.63
N MET A 613 -5.33 -29.00 8.06
CA MET A 613 -5.71 -29.34 9.44
C MET A 613 -5.37 -30.81 9.81
N ARG A 614 -5.34 -31.71 8.82
CA ARG A 614 -4.94 -33.12 9.00
C ARG A 614 -3.44 -33.28 9.26
N LEU A 615 -2.62 -32.30 8.85
CA LEU A 615 -1.17 -32.24 9.10
C LEU A 615 -0.84 -32.00 10.58
N VAL A 616 -1.76 -31.37 11.32
CA VAL A 616 -1.58 -31.02 12.75
C VAL A 616 -2.05 -32.14 13.69
N GLY A 617 -2.92 -33.06 13.22
CA GLY A 617 -3.65 -34.02 14.07
C GLY A 617 -3.04 -35.43 14.21
N HIS A 618 -2.00 -35.81 13.48
CA HIS A 618 -1.45 -37.17 13.54
C HIS A 618 0.09 -37.21 13.52
N GLY A 619 0.67 -37.01 14.71
CA GLY A 619 1.76 -37.84 15.26
C GLY A 619 3.07 -37.99 14.49
N LEU A 620 3.87 -36.92 14.42
CA LEU A 620 5.34 -36.98 14.36
C LEU A 620 5.90 -35.77 15.14
N LEU A 621 6.31 -36.01 16.39
CA LEU A 621 6.87 -34.97 17.26
C LEU A 621 8.32 -34.65 16.84
N PRO A 622 8.68 -33.38 16.61
CA PRO A 622 10.06 -32.97 16.33
C PRO A 622 10.96 -33.18 17.56
N ARG A 623 12.22 -33.55 17.33
CA ARG A 623 13.22 -33.64 18.42
C ARG A 623 13.69 -32.24 18.81
N VAL A 624 13.71 -31.98 20.11
CA VAL A 624 14.25 -30.77 20.74
C VAL A 624 15.77 -30.82 20.68
N VAL A 625 16.41 -29.89 19.97
CA VAL A 625 17.84 -29.60 20.14
C VAL A 625 17.92 -28.39 21.07
N GLU A 626 18.57 -28.58 22.21
CA GLU A 626 18.72 -27.54 23.24
C GLU A 626 19.60 -26.38 22.75
N ASN A 627 19.10 -25.16 22.97
CA ASN A 627 19.84 -23.91 23.24
C ASN A 627 21.25 -23.80 22.64
N MET A 628 21.36 -23.18 21.47
CA MET A 628 22.64 -22.64 20.99
C MET A 628 22.79 -21.19 21.45
N LEU A 629 23.67 -20.97 22.42
CA LEU A 629 24.14 -19.64 22.86
C LEU A 629 24.69 -18.85 21.67
N ASP A 630 24.38 -17.55 21.59
CA ASP A 630 24.90 -16.58 20.59
C ASP A 630 26.33 -16.93 20.14
N ALA A 631 26.53 -17.09 18.83
CA ALA A 631 27.81 -17.44 18.22
C ALA A 631 28.96 -16.51 18.67
N LYS A 632 28.67 -15.22 18.94
CA LYS A 632 29.63 -14.26 19.49
C LYS A 632 29.96 -14.57 20.96
N VAL A 633 28.95 -14.91 21.77
CA VAL A 633 29.12 -15.30 23.18
C VAL A 633 29.82 -16.64 23.32
N GLU A 634 29.48 -17.63 22.48
CA GLU A 634 30.18 -18.91 22.43
C GLU A 634 31.66 -18.69 22.08
N LEU A 635 31.93 -17.91 21.03
CA LEU A 635 33.30 -17.59 20.61
C LEU A 635 34.09 -16.89 21.71
N ASP A 636 33.50 -15.91 22.38
CA ASP A 636 34.13 -15.18 23.49
C ASP A 636 34.36 -16.06 24.72
N GLY A 637 33.41 -16.95 25.03
CA GLY A 637 33.54 -17.93 26.10
C GLY A 637 34.69 -18.90 25.83
N ARG A 638 34.79 -19.43 24.60
CA ARG A 638 35.88 -20.34 24.19
C ARG A 638 37.23 -19.63 24.17
N LEU A 639 37.30 -18.42 23.61
CA LEU A 639 38.51 -17.62 23.59
C LEU A 639 39.03 -17.34 25.01
N ARG A 640 38.13 -16.98 25.94
CA ARG A 640 38.49 -16.77 27.36
C ARG A 640 39.07 -18.02 28.00
N THR A 641 38.49 -19.20 27.74
CA THR A 641 39.02 -20.47 28.26
C THR A 641 40.42 -20.75 27.71
N VAL A 642 40.64 -20.62 26.40
CA VAL A 642 41.96 -20.87 25.78
C VAL A 642 43.01 -19.90 26.30
N ILE A 643 42.66 -18.62 26.47
CA ILE A 643 43.54 -17.61 27.08
C ILE A 643 43.90 -17.99 28.52
N ASN A 644 42.92 -18.38 29.34
CA ASN A 644 43.17 -18.78 30.73
C ASN A 644 44.01 -20.06 30.84
N ASP A 645 43.80 -21.04 29.95
CA ASP A 645 44.58 -22.28 29.91
C ASP A 645 46.02 -22.02 29.48
N PHE A 646 46.22 -21.12 28.51
CA PHE A 646 47.55 -20.68 28.07
C PHE A 646 48.29 -19.95 29.20
N ILE A 647 47.63 -18.98 29.84
CA ILE A 647 48.18 -18.23 30.97
C ILE A 647 48.54 -19.18 32.12
N SER A 648 47.63 -20.09 32.46
CA SER A 648 47.85 -21.07 33.53
C SER A 648 48.96 -22.06 33.18
N GLY A 649 49.10 -22.48 31.92
CA GLY A 649 50.17 -23.35 31.47
C GLY A 649 51.56 -22.73 31.62
N PHE A 650 51.73 -21.48 31.19
CA PHE A 650 53.00 -20.76 31.36
C PHE A 650 53.28 -20.41 32.81
N ALA A 651 52.27 -19.93 33.55
CA ALA A 651 52.43 -19.59 34.95
C ALA A 651 52.82 -20.82 35.80
N THR A 652 52.17 -21.97 35.59
CA THR A 652 52.51 -23.22 36.28
C THR A 652 53.89 -23.75 35.91
N THR A 653 54.32 -23.60 34.66
CA THR A 653 55.68 -23.96 34.21
C THR A 653 56.74 -23.07 34.87
N MET A 654 56.50 -21.76 34.91
CA MET A 654 57.35 -20.78 35.56
C MET A 654 57.45 -20.99 37.08
N THR A 655 56.34 -21.40 37.73
CA THR A 655 56.28 -21.66 39.17
C THR A 655 56.44 -23.13 39.56
N ALA A 656 56.81 -24.02 38.63
CA ALA A 656 56.86 -25.48 38.85
C ALA A 656 57.83 -25.90 39.96
N SER A 657 58.81 -25.06 40.27
CA SER A 657 59.80 -25.30 41.33
C SER A 657 59.34 -24.89 42.73
N LEU A 658 58.13 -24.35 42.89
CA LEU A 658 57.55 -24.06 44.20
C LEU A 658 57.09 -25.36 44.91
N PRO A 659 57.45 -25.57 46.19
CA PRO A 659 57.02 -26.75 46.94
C PRO A 659 55.51 -26.78 47.19
N SER A 660 54.85 -27.88 46.86
CA SER A 660 53.41 -28.09 47.13
C SER A 660 53.12 -28.69 48.52
N LYS A 661 54.13 -29.27 49.19
CA LYS A 661 54.05 -29.80 50.57
C LYS A 661 55.33 -29.46 51.33
N PHE A 662 55.20 -28.83 52.49
CA PHE A 662 56.30 -28.59 53.41
C PHE A 662 56.59 -29.89 54.19
N VAL A 663 57.53 -30.71 53.70
CA VAL A 663 57.93 -31.94 54.40
C VAL A 663 58.96 -31.60 55.48
N ASP A 664 58.63 -31.92 56.73
CA ASP A 664 59.49 -31.78 57.91
C ASP A 664 60.68 -32.76 57.83
N THR A 665 61.74 -32.41 57.11
CA THR A 665 63.05 -33.05 57.29
C THR A 665 64.19 -32.08 56.99
N ARG A 666 64.80 -31.59 58.08
CA ARG A 666 66.20 -31.17 58.30
C ARG A 666 66.98 -30.60 57.09
N ASN A 667 67.36 -29.33 57.24
CA ASN A 667 68.44 -28.63 56.52
C ASN A 667 68.23 -28.34 55.03
N LEU A 668 67.13 -27.68 54.66
CA LEU A 668 67.16 -26.79 53.48
C LEU A 668 67.43 -25.37 53.97
N GLN A 669 68.49 -24.75 53.45
CA GLN A 669 68.78 -23.34 53.67
C GLN A 669 67.60 -22.53 53.13
N ARG A 670 67.10 -21.57 53.92
CA ARG A 670 65.84 -20.83 53.69
C ARG A 670 65.79 -20.01 52.39
N GLY A 671 66.84 -20.04 51.55
CA GLY A 671 66.98 -19.35 50.27
C GLY A 671 66.96 -20.25 49.02
N GLU A 672 67.10 -21.57 49.17
CA GLU A 672 67.12 -22.50 48.03
C GLU A 672 65.74 -22.74 47.39
N LEU A 673 64.67 -22.20 48.00
CA LEU A 673 63.29 -22.43 47.58
C LEU A 673 62.81 -21.49 46.46
N ILE A 674 63.42 -20.30 46.33
CA ILE A 674 63.00 -19.28 45.35
C ILE A 674 63.92 -19.25 44.14
N TYR A 675 65.24 -19.43 44.32
CA TYR A 675 66.22 -19.33 43.23
C TYR A 675 65.90 -20.23 42.01
N PRO A 676 65.43 -21.49 42.18
CA PRO A 676 65.02 -22.31 41.04
C PRO A 676 63.81 -21.74 40.28
N THR A 677 62.85 -21.15 40.99
CA THR A 677 61.68 -20.50 40.43
C THR A 677 62.06 -19.21 39.68
N CYS A 678 62.92 -18.37 40.27
CA CYS A 678 63.43 -17.17 39.61
C CYS A 678 64.19 -17.49 38.31
N ARG A 679 65.03 -18.54 38.33
CA ARG A 679 65.77 -19.00 37.16
C ARG A 679 64.86 -19.55 36.05
N ASN A 680 63.76 -20.21 36.41
CA ASN A 680 62.76 -20.66 35.43
C ASN A 680 62.02 -19.49 34.81
N ILE A 681 61.64 -18.49 35.61
CA ILE A 681 60.99 -17.26 35.13
C ILE A 681 61.93 -16.51 34.16
N GLU A 682 63.19 -16.30 34.52
CA GLU A 682 64.18 -15.64 33.65
C GLU A 682 64.39 -16.36 32.31
N LYS A 683 64.22 -17.69 32.27
CA LYS A 683 64.37 -18.50 31.06
C LYS A 683 63.10 -18.54 30.21
N GLU A 684 61.93 -18.64 30.82
CA GLU A 684 60.66 -18.82 30.10
C GLU A 684 60.05 -17.51 29.62
N VAL A 685 60.36 -16.36 30.23
CA VAL A 685 59.90 -15.04 29.78
C VAL A 685 60.36 -14.69 28.34
N PRO A 686 61.64 -14.82 27.95
CA PRO A 686 62.06 -14.57 26.57
C PRO A 686 61.50 -15.62 25.58
N ASN A 687 61.30 -16.86 26.05
CA ASN A 687 60.65 -17.92 25.26
C ASN A 687 59.19 -17.57 24.94
N LEU A 688 58.42 -17.15 25.96
CA LEU A 688 57.05 -16.67 25.82
C LEU A 688 56.94 -15.51 24.82
N ARG A 689 57.84 -14.51 24.92
CA ARG A 689 57.85 -13.36 23.99
C ARG A 689 58.18 -13.78 22.55
N THR A 690 59.11 -14.71 22.35
CA THR A 690 59.47 -15.23 21.01
C THR A 690 58.29 -15.97 20.39
N ILE A 691 57.64 -16.85 21.15
CA ILE A 691 56.51 -17.65 20.70
C ILE A 691 55.29 -16.77 20.38
N LEU A 692 54.99 -15.76 21.20
CA LEU A 692 53.90 -14.81 20.94
C LEU A 692 54.17 -13.96 19.70
N ASN A 693 55.44 -13.66 19.38
CA ASN A 693 55.82 -12.97 18.15
C ASN A 693 55.64 -13.81 16.90
N ASP A 694 55.74 -15.13 16.99
CA ASP A 694 55.58 -16.05 15.86
C ASP A 694 54.10 -16.27 15.45
N TYR A 695 53.13 -15.97 16.33
CA TYR A 695 51.71 -16.33 16.14
C TYR A 695 50.72 -15.16 16.15
N LEU A 696 51.08 -14.04 16.77
CA LEU A 696 50.24 -12.85 16.85
C LEU A 696 50.94 -11.68 16.15
N ASP A 697 50.18 -10.86 15.43
CA ASP A 697 50.70 -9.64 14.83
C ASP A 697 50.44 -8.39 15.72
N ASP A 698 49.37 -8.42 16.53
CA ASP A 698 48.96 -7.30 17.37
C ASP A 698 49.85 -7.14 18.62
N VAL A 699 50.66 -6.07 18.62
CA VAL A 699 51.56 -5.68 19.72
C VAL A 699 50.83 -5.47 21.04
N ARG A 700 49.63 -4.89 21.02
CA ARG A 700 48.86 -4.60 22.24
C ARG A 700 48.35 -5.89 22.88
N MET A 701 47.92 -6.84 22.07
CA MET A 701 47.46 -8.13 22.54
C MET A 701 48.59 -8.97 23.13
N LYS A 702 49.78 -8.93 22.52
CA LYS A 702 50.99 -9.57 23.07
C LYS A 702 51.32 -9.07 24.46
N GLU A 703 51.42 -7.74 24.64
CA GLU A 703 51.75 -7.15 25.93
C GLU A 703 50.67 -7.43 26.99
N THR A 704 49.40 -7.47 26.58
CA THR A 704 48.29 -7.83 27.49
C THR A 704 48.40 -9.28 27.96
N LEU A 705 48.75 -10.22 27.07
CA LEU A 705 48.96 -11.63 27.43
C LEU A 705 50.18 -11.82 28.33
N VAL A 706 51.29 -11.12 28.05
CA VAL A 706 52.49 -11.16 28.90
C VAL A 706 52.19 -10.58 30.29
N GLY A 707 51.44 -9.47 30.36
CA GLY A 707 50.95 -8.91 31.63
C GLY A 707 50.06 -9.85 32.41
N ALA A 708 49.13 -10.53 31.74
CA ALA A 708 48.25 -11.50 32.38
C ALA A 708 49.01 -12.73 32.92
N VAL A 709 50.06 -13.19 32.22
CA VAL A 709 50.96 -14.23 32.74
C VAL A 709 51.73 -13.74 33.96
N GLN A 710 52.25 -12.50 33.94
CA GLN A 710 52.93 -11.90 35.08
C GLN A 710 52.01 -11.84 36.32
N GLU A 711 50.81 -11.30 36.17
CA GLU A 711 49.82 -11.23 37.26
C GLU A 711 49.48 -12.62 37.80
N ARG A 712 49.34 -13.62 36.92
CA ARG A 712 49.05 -14.99 37.36
C ARG A 712 50.21 -15.62 38.12
N VAL A 713 51.46 -15.37 37.70
CA VAL A 713 52.66 -15.84 38.42
C VAL A 713 52.73 -15.20 39.81
N ILE A 714 52.43 -13.90 39.92
CA ILE A 714 52.37 -13.18 41.20
C ILE A 714 51.28 -13.77 42.09
N GLN A 715 50.08 -14.04 41.57
CA GLN A 715 49.00 -14.68 42.33
C GLN A 715 49.37 -16.08 42.85
N ILE A 716 50.01 -16.91 42.01
CA ILE A 716 50.46 -18.26 42.45
C ILE A 716 51.51 -18.13 43.56
N TYR A 717 52.38 -17.12 43.48
CA TYR A 717 53.37 -16.84 44.50
C TYR A 717 52.73 -16.33 45.80
N GLU A 718 51.74 -15.45 45.72
CA GLU A 718 50.96 -14.96 46.86
C GLU A 718 50.26 -16.12 47.60
N GLU A 719 49.61 -17.04 46.87
CA GLU A 719 49.02 -18.25 47.45
C GLU A 719 50.06 -19.15 48.14
N PHE A 720 51.26 -19.26 47.56
CA PHE A 720 52.38 -19.97 48.17
C PHE A 720 52.86 -19.26 49.44
N PHE A 721 53.01 -17.94 49.39
CA PHE A 721 53.46 -17.11 50.51
C PHE A 721 52.48 -17.18 51.68
N ASP A 722 51.18 -17.15 51.44
CA ASP A 722 50.15 -17.31 52.46
C ASP A 722 50.18 -18.69 53.13
N LYS A 723 50.40 -19.76 52.35
CA LYS A 723 50.58 -21.12 52.87
C LYS A 723 51.86 -21.23 53.68
N TYR A 724 52.94 -20.60 53.23
CA TYR A 724 54.21 -20.53 53.94
C TYR A 724 54.06 -19.79 55.28
N MET A 725 53.42 -18.62 55.28
CA MET A 725 53.12 -17.82 56.46
C MET A 725 52.26 -18.59 57.46
N SER A 726 51.25 -19.32 56.98
CA SER A 726 50.38 -20.16 57.82
C SER A 726 51.15 -21.33 58.46
N SER A 727 52.10 -21.94 57.74
CA SER A 727 52.97 -23.00 58.27
C SER A 727 54.05 -22.50 59.22
N GLU A 728 54.58 -21.29 59.03
CA GLU A 728 55.56 -20.69 59.94
C GLU A 728 54.88 -20.23 61.24
N LYS A 729 53.65 -19.69 61.15
CA LYS A 729 52.82 -19.35 62.31
C LYS A 729 52.49 -20.57 63.18
N SER A 730 52.17 -21.72 62.58
CA SER A 730 51.92 -22.95 63.34
C SER A 730 53.17 -23.54 63.99
N LYS A 731 54.37 -23.20 63.48
CA LYS A 731 55.69 -23.54 64.05
C LYS A 731 56.23 -22.51 65.06
N GLY A 732 55.48 -21.44 65.34
CA GLY A 732 55.84 -20.42 66.32
C GLY A 732 56.87 -19.39 65.85
N HIS A 733 57.15 -19.31 64.54
CA HIS A 733 58.05 -18.32 63.96
C HIS A 733 57.27 -17.09 63.47
N PHE A 734 57.75 -15.89 63.83
CA PHE A 734 57.21 -14.62 63.36
C PHE A 734 57.97 -14.22 62.08
N VAL A 735 57.29 -14.23 60.94
CA VAL A 735 57.86 -13.81 59.65
C VAL A 735 57.49 -12.34 59.42
N SER A 736 58.47 -11.52 59.04
CA SER A 736 58.26 -10.09 58.74
C SER A 736 57.43 -9.94 57.46
N THR A 737 56.36 -9.15 57.52
CA THR A 737 55.47 -8.86 56.38
C THR A 737 55.90 -7.65 55.56
N LYS A 738 57.04 -7.02 55.88
CA LYS A 738 57.56 -5.86 55.16
C LYS A 738 59.07 -5.91 55.00
N GLY A 739 59.50 -5.84 53.74
CA GLY A 739 60.85 -5.52 53.32
C GLY A 739 61.64 -6.74 52.85
N LYS A 740 62.62 -6.47 51.96
CA LYS A 740 63.67 -7.41 51.52
C LYS A 740 64.24 -8.16 52.72
N GLY A 741 63.77 -9.39 52.94
CA GLY A 741 64.53 -10.37 53.69
C GLY A 741 65.92 -10.54 53.05
N ARG A 742 66.89 -11.05 53.82
CA ARG A 742 68.21 -11.41 53.28
C ARG A 742 68.06 -12.18 51.97
N GLU A 743 69.03 -12.05 51.07
CA GLU A 743 69.06 -12.69 49.74
C GLU A 743 68.77 -14.21 49.78
N ASP A 744 68.92 -14.83 50.96
CA ASP A 744 68.66 -16.24 51.26
C ASP A 744 67.31 -16.51 51.99
N ALA A 745 66.29 -15.66 51.82
CA ALA A 745 64.98 -15.83 52.45
C ALA A 745 63.82 -15.72 51.46
N VAL A 746 62.67 -16.29 51.81
CA VAL A 746 61.43 -16.14 51.03
C VAL A 746 61.07 -14.64 50.94
N TRP A 747 60.93 -14.10 49.73
CA TRP A 747 60.60 -12.69 49.49
C TRP A 747 59.14 -12.40 49.88
N ASP A 748 58.87 -11.17 50.33
CA ASP A 748 57.50 -10.69 50.45
C ASP A 748 56.88 -10.48 49.05
N VAL A 749 55.55 -10.54 48.98
CA VAL A 749 54.79 -10.48 47.73
C VAL A 749 55.11 -9.21 46.94
N ASP A 750 55.28 -8.08 47.63
CA ASP A 750 55.64 -6.79 47.01
C ASP A 750 57.04 -6.83 46.36
N THR A 751 58.06 -7.37 47.04
CA THR A 751 59.42 -7.50 46.46
C THR A 751 59.45 -8.49 45.29
N PHE A 752 58.66 -9.56 45.36
CA PHE A 752 58.54 -10.51 44.25
C PHE A 752 57.80 -9.91 43.04
N ALA A 753 56.77 -9.10 43.28
CA ALA A 753 56.05 -8.38 42.24
C ALA A 753 56.96 -7.35 41.53
N ASP A 754 57.69 -6.52 42.28
CA ASP A 754 58.65 -5.55 41.75
C ASP A 754 59.76 -6.22 40.90
N TRP A 755 60.22 -7.40 41.34
CA TRP A 755 61.20 -8.19 40.59
C TRP A 755 60.61 -8.77 39.30
N CYS A 756 59.38 -9.30 39.35
CA CYS A 756 58.65 -9.78 38.17
C CYS A 756 58.43 -8.64 37.15
N GLU A 757 58.10 -7.42 37.58
CA GLU A 757 57.96 -6.26 36.69
C GLU A 757 59.25 -5.96 35.92
N SER A 758 60.41 -6.03 36.58
CA SER A 758 61.71 -5.80 35.96
C SER A 758 62.08 -6.84 34.89
N ILE A 759 61.53 -8.05 34.97
CA ILE A 759 61.87 -9.17 34.07
C ILE A 759 60.86 -9.28 32.94
N PHE A 760 59.57 -9.24 33.26
CA PHE A 760 58.52 -9.33 32.25
C PHE A 760 58.48 -8.08 31.37
N ARG A 761 58.85 -6.89 31.89
CA ARG A 761 58.95 -5.62 31.13
C ARG A 761 57.70 -5.29 30.31
N VAL A 762 56.53 -5.50 30.90
CA VAL A 762 55.23 -5.29 30.24
C VAL A 762 55.08 -3.82 29.86
N GLY A 763 54.82 -3.54 28.59
CA GLY A 763 54.60 -2.19 28.06
C GLY A 763 55.84 -1.39 27.68
N ILE A 764 57.05 -1.95 27.77
CA ILE A 764 58.32 -1.22 27.50
C ILE A 764 58.90 -1.52 26.11
N SER A 765 58.54 -2.64 25.46
CA SER A 765 59.10 -3.05 24.14
C SER A 765 58.58 -2.25 22.92
N GLY A 766 57.91 -1.11 23.12
CA GLY A 766 57.44 -0.26 22.02
C GLY A 766 58.49 0.69 21.41
N ALA A 767 59.66 0.87 22.05
CA ALA A 767 60.59 1.94 21.66
C ALA A 767 62.07 1.55 21.44
N ASP A 768 62.59 0.46 22.02
CA ASP A 768 64.05 0.25 22.10
C ASP A 768 64.60 -1.05 21.46
N ASP A 769 63.74 -1.94 20.95
CA ASP A 769 64.21 -3.22 20.38
C ASP A 769 64.76 -3.11 18.94
N GLU A 770 64.59 -1.97 18.24
CA GLU A 770 65.30 -1.70 16.97
C GLU A 770 66.74 -1.20 17.17
N ALA A 771 67.12 -0.73 18.36
CA ALA A 771 68.41 -0.05 18.59
C ALA A 771 69.52 -0.95 19.18
N THR A 772 69.17 -2.09 19.77
CA THR A 772 70.12 -2.89 20.57
C THR A 772 70.79 -4.05 19.82
N SER A 773 70.39 -4.34 18.58
CA SER A 773 71.08 -5.33 17.73
C SER A 773 72.26 -4.77 16.92
N ARG A 774 72.53 -3.45 16.97
CA ARG A 774 73.60 -2.80 16.18
C ARG A 774 74.76 -2.19 16.98
N SER A 775 74.82 -2.34 18.31
CA SER A 775 75.79 -1.58 19.14
C SER A 775 76.64 -2.42 20.10
N ARG A 776 76.89 -3.71 19.79
CA ARG A 776 77.89 -4.54 20.48
C ARG A 776 78.84 -5.26 19.51
N SER A 777 79.45 -4.51 18.61
CA SER A 777 80.73 -4.89 17.99
C SER A 777 81.49 -3.62 17.60
N GLY A 778 82.50 -3.24 18.40
CA GLY A 778 83.42 -2.19 18.00
C GLY A 778 84.05 -1.42 19.15
N SER A 779 85.35 -1.68 19.33
CA SER A 779 86.34 -0.75 19.90
C SER A 779 86.50 -0.73 21.43
N LEU A 780 87.19 -1.75 21.94
CA LEU A 780 88.17 -1.59 23.01
C LEU A 780 89.56 -1.60 22.37
N GLU A 781 90.13 -0.43 22.06
CA GLU A 781 91.57 -0.28 21.91
C GLU A 781 92.05 1.15 22.20
N SER A 782 92.87 1.25 23.26
CA SER A 782 93.84 2.32 23.56
C SER A 782 93.28 3.67 24.06
N ARG A 783 93.87 4.39 25.02
CA ARG A 783 95.14 4.25 25.74
C ARG A 783 95.16 5.29 26.89
N SER A 784 95.66 4.87 28.05
CA SER A 784 96.57 5.61 28.96
C SER A 784 96.36 7.11 29.22
N GLN A 785 96.01 7.45 30.46
CA GLN A 785 96.94 8.04 31.45
C GLN A 785 96.36 7.94 32.85
#